data_AF-A0A8I2J2W7-F1
#
_entry.id   AF-A0A8I2J2W7-F1
#
_cell.length_a   1.000
_cell.length_b   1.000
_cell.length_c   1.000
_cell.angle_alpha   90.00
_cell.angle_beta   90.00
_cell.angle_gamma   90.00
#
_symmetry.space_group_name_H-M   'P 1'
#
loop_
_entity.id
_entity.type
_entity.pdbx_description
1 polymer ?
#
loop_
_entity_poly.entity_id
_entity_poly.type
_entity_poly.pdbx_seq_one_letter_code
_entity_poly.pdbx_strand_id
1 'polypeptide(L)'
;MTVRSLRPWAALCAAAALALLTTTLAPSPAPAAASPPGAPVFATHSARAALARLLPRHVSQFTLIPAGRPASGDWFSVSGRAGHVRVRGTSPAVILSGVNWYLKYTAKVDIGWPGRSTAKLPRTLPGPEGTVRRTASVPHRFALNDTDDGYSGAYRDWASYEKQIDLLALHGANEVFVQMGADAVYYETLQEFGYAKEELRSWIPGPAHQPWWLMQNMSGFAGPVSERLIEDRAALGRRIAHRLRELGMTPVLPGYYGTVPPGFTDRNPGGTVVPQGQWVGFERPNWLDPRTDVFSRVAASFYRHQRELFGESTMYKMDLLHEGGRPGDVPIGKAAQAVMKALQTARPGAVWTLLGWQNNPSTQIIDAVDKSKLLIVDGLSDRYDGLDRETAWHGAPYAFGTIPNFGGHTTVGANTAVWAERFDQWRTKADSALAGIAYLPEGTGGNPVAYELFTELAWRTGPVDHEAWFAAYAERRYGRPDPHAARAWELLRTGPYSMPSGTWSEAQDSLFTARPRLTATSAASWSPGAMRYDPDTVRRALAELLKVAPALRTTDAYRFDLVDVARQALANRSRSLLPEIKAAYDAGDLSAFRAGAAEWKGDMALLDRLLATDTRFLLGPWLEDARSWGRTAAEKDTAEFDARSILTTWGHRSGSDSGGLRDYANREWSGLVCDFYAKRWTTYLDSLDTALVTGRPPAAVDWFALENAWNQRHDRYPVEPSGDPVATAAEVLDALPAAVPSAASSSGRAR
;
A
#
# COMPACT_ATOMS: atom_id res chain seq x y z
N MET A 1 -86.30 3.55 13.33
CA MET A 1 -87.46 2.75 13.78
C MET A 1 -87.02 1.84 14.91
N THR A 2 -87.62 2.05 16.09
CA THR A 2 -87.91 1.07 17.16
C THR A 2 -86.80 0.15 17.71
N VAL A 3 -86.39 0.57 18.91
CA VAL A 3 -85.89 -0.14 20.11
C VAL A 3 -86.53 -1.51 20.40
N ARG A 4 -85.72 -2.44 20.94
CA ARG A 4 -85.92 -3.30 22.15
C ARG A 4 -84.81 -4.38 22.17
N SER A 5 -84.11 -4.81 23.21
CA SER A 5 -84.00 -4.64 24.69
C SER A 5 -83.78 -6.05 25.28
N LEU A 6 -83.04 -6.15 26.42
CA LEU A 6 -82.97 -7.22 27.47
C LEU A 6 -81.49 -7.66 27.69
N ARG A 7 -80.69 -7.23 28.71
CA ARG A 7 -80.69 -7.39 30.21
C ARG A 7 -80.71 -8.88 30.67
N PRO A 8 -80.26 -9.28 31.90
CA PRO A 8 -79.33 -8.67 32.90
C PRO A 8 -78.46 -9.65 33.81
N TRP A 9 -77.49 -9.08 34.56
CA TRP A 9 -77.09 -9.33 36.00
C TRP A 9 -76.46 -10.69 36.43
N ALA A 10 -75.61 -10.88 37.47
CA ALA A 10 -75.10 -10.18 38.67
C ALA A 10 -73.76 -10.89 39.08
N ALA A 11 -72.65 -10.25 39.49
CA ALA A 11 -72.28 -9.56 40.76
C ALA A 11 -71.78 -10.47 41.91
N LEU A 12 -70.90 -9.88 42.74
CA LEU A 12 -70.17 -10.35 43.95
C LEU A 12 -68.80 -11.01 43.71
N CYS A 13 -67.70 -10.65 44.40
CA CYS A 13 -67.44 -9.66 45.45
C CYS A 13 -65.94 -9.37 45.55
N ALA A 14 -65.60 -8.17 46.04
CA ALA A 14 -64.25 -7.62 46.16
C ALA A 14 -63.68 -7.73 47.58
N ALA A 15 -62.35 -7.76 47.68
CA ALA A 15 -61.53 -7.25 48.80
C ALA A 15 -60.10 -6.99 48.25
N ALA A 16 -59.69 -5.74 47.95
CA ALA A 16 -59.00 -4.78 48.83
C ALA A 16 -57.75 -5.39 49.50
N ALA A 17 -56.50 -4.94 49.35
CA ALA A 17 -55.86 -3.62 49.16
C ALA A 17 -54.41 -3.88 48.64
N LEU A 18 -53.56 -3.00 48.08
CA LEU A 18 -53.28 -1.58 48.30
C LEU A 18 -52.37 -1.06 47.12
N ALA A 19 -52.68 0.12 46.57
CA ALA A 19 -51.83 1.21 46.01
C ALA A 19 -50.33 0.93 45.68
N LEU A 20 -49.71 1.34 44.55
CA LEU A 20 -49.71 2.64 43.85
C LEU A 20 -48.94 2.54 42.50
N LEU A 21 -49.29 3.48 41.60
CA LEU A 21 -48.51 4.07 40.49
C LEU A 21 -48.51 3.40 39.09
N THR A 22 -49.12 4.18 38.20
CA THR A 22 -49.41 4.04 36.78
C THR A 22 -48.17 4.12 35.88
N THR A 23 -47.98 3.12 35.02
CA THR A 23 -47.32 3.28 33.71
C THR A 23 -48.16 2.61 32.64
N THR A 24 -48.56 3.40 31.65
CA THR A 24 -49.27 2.97 30.45
C THR A 24 -48.39 2.01 29.65
N LEU A 25 -48.84 0.76 29.50
CA LEU A 25 -48.24 -0.23 28.59
C LEU A 25 -48.33 0.27 27.14
N ALA A 26 -47.15 0.52 26.54
CA ALA A 26 -47.00 0.72 25.11
C ALA A 26 -47.31 -0.59 24.35
N PRO A 27 -47.85 -0.53 23.13
CA PRO A 27 -48.14 -1.72 22.33
C PRO A 27 -46.83 -2.42 21.95
N SER A 28 -46.78 -3.75 22.16
CA SER A 28 -45.66 -4.58 21.74
C SER A 28 -45.41 -4.44 20.23
N PRO A 29 -44.15 -4.33 19.78
CA PRO A 29 -43.85 -4.34 18.36
C PRO A 29 -44.19 -5.73 17.78
N ALA A 30 -45.02 -5.73 16.74
CA ALA A 30 -45.26 -6.92 15.94
C ALA A 30 -43.92 -7.43 15.38
N PRO A 31 -43.68 -8.76 15.36
CA PRO A 31 -42.45 -9.31 14.80
C PRO A 31 -42.34 -8.89 13.33
N ALA A 32 -41.18 -8.36 12.96
CA ALA A 32 -40.85 -8.02 11.58
C ALA A 32 -41.13 -9.23 10.68
N ALA A 33 -41.97 -9.05 9.67
CA ALA A 33 -42.28 -10.07 8.71
C ALA A 33 -40.98 -10.57 8.07
N ALA A 34 -40.71 -11.87 8.19
CA ALA A 34 -39.58 -12.51 7.54
C ALA A 34 -39.64 -12.27 6.03
N SER A 35 -38.51 -11.86 5.45
CA SER A 35 -38.35 -11.73 3.99
C SER A 35 -38.77 -13.04 3.30
N PRO A 36 -39.40 -12.97 2.11
CA PRO A 36 -39.85 -14.17 1.41
C PRO A 36 -38.67 -15.13 1.11
N PRO A 37 -38.87 -16.45 1.19
CA PRO A 37 -37.82 -17.42 0.90
C PRO A 37 -37.50 -17.36 -0.61
N GLY A 38 -36.31 -16.84 -0.95
CA GLY A 38 -35.81 -16.85 -2.32
C GLY A 38 -35.22 -15.53 -2.82
N ALA A 39 -35.33 -14.41 -2.09
CA ALA A 39 -34.61 -13.19 -2.45
C ALA A 39 -33.10 -13.36 -2.16
N PRO A 40 -32.20 -13.03 -3.11
CA PRO A 40 -30.76 -13.11 -2.87
C PRO A 40 -30.36 -12.13 -1.76
N VAL A 41 -29.53 -12.60 -0.81
CA VAL A 41 -29.03 -11.81 0.35
C VAL A 41 -28.36 -10.51 -0.09
N PHE A 42 -27.73 -10.51 -1.27
CA PHE A 42 -27.20 -9.34 -1.97
C PHE A 42 -27.08 -9.66 -3.47
N ALA A 43 -26.94 -8.63 -4.29
CA ALA A 43 -26.74 -8.78 -5.73
C ALA A 43 -25.29 -9.14 -6.08
N THR A 44 -25.08 -10.09 -7.01
CA THR A 44 -23.73 -10.55 -7.42
C THR A 44 -23.20 -9.88 -8.70
N HIS A 45 -23.90 -8.88 -9.23
CA HIS A 45 -23.55 -8.20 -10.49
C HIS A 45 -22.15 -7.56 -10.45
N SER A 46 -21.77 -6.94 -9.34
CA SER A 46 -20.45 -6.31 -9.16
C SER A 46 -19.31 -7.33 -9.20
N ALA A 47 -19.44 -8.45 -8.47
CA ALA A 47 -18.50 -9.56 -8.54
C ALA A 47 -18.44 -10.18 -9.94
N ARG A 48 -19.58 -10.34 -10.62
CA ARG A 48 -19.62 -10.84 -12.00
C ARG A 48 -18.91 -9.90 -12.98
N ALA A 49 -19.04 -8.58 -12.81
CA ALA A 49 -18.36 -7.59 -13.64
C ALA A 49 -16.84 -7.60 -13.42
N ALA A 50 -16.39 -7.66 -12.15
CA ALA A 50 -14.98 -7.84 -11.81
C ALA A 50 -14.42 -9.14 -12.40
N LEU A 51 -15.15 -10.25 -12.25
CA LEU A 51 -14.77 -11.53 -12.81
C LEU A 51 -14.70 -11.50 -14.35
N ALA A 52 -15.58 -10.76 -15.02
CA ALA A 52 -15.52 -10.59 -16.47
C ALA A 52 -14.27 -9.84 -16.93
N ARG A 53 -13.76 -8.88 -16.14
CA ARG A 53 -12.48 -8.20 -16.42
C ARG A 53 -11.27 -9.09 -16.13
N LEU A 54 -11.31 -9.85 -15.04
CA LEU A 54 -10.22 -10.73 -14.63
C LEU A 54 -10.10 -12.01 -15.49
N LEU A 55 -11.24 -12.61 -15.86
CA LEU A 55 -11.35 -13.87 -16.59
C LEU A 55 -12.41 -13.80 -17.72
N PRO A 56 -12.22 -12.94 -18.74
CA PRO A 56 -13.21 -12.69 -19.78
C PRO A 56 -13.63 -13.94 -20.56
N ARG A 57 -12.72 -14.90 -20.72
CA ARG A 57 -12.97 -16.15 -21.46
C ARG A 57 -13.74 -17.22 -20.67
N HIS A 58 -13.81 -17.06 -19.34
CA HIS A 58 -14.29 -18.12 -18.45
C HIS A 58 -15.43 -17.70 -17.53
N VAL A 59 -15.78 -16.40 -17.48
CA VAL A 59 -16.84 -15.88 -16.60
C VAL A 59 -18.19 -16.59 -16.75
N SER A 60 -18.53 -17.11 -17.94
CA SER A 60 -19.75 -17.89 -18.18
C SER A 60 -19.76 -19.27 -17.51
N GLN A 61 -18.59 -19.80 -17.14
CA GLN A 61 -18.43 -21.08 -16.45
C GLN A 61 -18.55 -20.94 -14.93
N PHE A 62 -18.74 -19.73 -14.41
CA PHE A 62 -18.94 -19.46 -12.98
C PHE A 62 -20.40 -19.14 -12.65
N THR A 63 -20.91 -19.81 -11.62
CA THR A 63 -22.15 -19.46 -10.93
C THR A 63 -21.81 -18.84 -9.58
N LEU A 64 -22.14 -17.56 -9.40
CA LEU A 64 -21.87 -16.80 -8.18
C LEU A 64 -23.12 -16.78 -7.30
N ILE A 65 -22.99 -17.24 -6.06
CA ILE A 65 -24.13 -17.50 -5.17
C ILE A 65 -23.97 -16.66 -3.88
N PRO A 66 -24.92 -15.77 -3.57
CA PRO A 66 -24.87 -15.02 -2.31
C PRO A 66 -25.18 -15.93 -1.11
N ALA A 67 -24.60 -15.60 0.04
CA ALA A 67 -24.83 -16.28 1.31
C ALA A 67 -24.96 -15.26 2.44
N GLY A 68 -25.73 -15.61 3.47
CA GLY A 68 -25.82 -14.83 4.70
C GLY A 68 -24.47 -14.82 5.44
N ARG A 69 -24.11 -13.68 6.01
CA ARG A 69 -22.94 -13.53 6.89
C ARG A 69 -23.30 -14.00 8.31
N PRO A 70 -22.74 -15.12 8.80
CA PRO A 70 -22.94 -15.57 10.18
C PRO A 70 -22.14 -14.70 11.17
N ALA A 71 -22.38 -14.88 12.47
CA ALA A 71 -21.60 -14.24 13.53
C ALA A 71 -20.10 -14.59 13.49
N SER A 72 -19.76 -15.77 12.94
CA SER A 72 -18.37 -16.20 12.75
C SER A 72 -17.62 -15.47 11.63
N GLY A 73 -18.26 -14.50 10.96
CA GLY A 73 -17.62 -13.67 9.94
C GLY A 73 -17.71 -14.19 8.50
N ASP A 74 -16.82 -13.68 7.65
CA ASP A 74 -16.82 -13.96 6.22
C ASP A 74 -16.38 -15.40 5.92
N TRP A 75 -17.08 -16.04 4.99
CA TRP A 75 -16.70 -17.36 4.46
C TRP A 75 -17.07 -17.47 2.99
N PHE A 76 -16.40 -18.40 2.30
CA PHE A 76 -16.77 -18.85 0.97
C PHE A 76 -16.71 -20.38 0.83
N SER A 77 -17.39 -20.91 -0.19
CA SER A 77 -17.21 -22.28 -0.64
C SER A 77 -17.15 -22.38 -2.16
N VAL A 78 -16.25 -23.23 -2.66
CA VAL A 78 -16.10 -23.56 -4.07
C VAL A 78 -16.54 -25.01 -4.29
N SER A 79 -17.40 -25.23 -5.27
CA SER A 79 -17.89 -26.56 -5.67
C SER A 79 -18.19 -26.58 -7.17
N GLY A 80 -18.77 -27.67 -7.66
CA GLY A 80 -19.25 -27.77 -9.04
C GLY A 80 -18.53 -28.87 -9.80
N ARG A 81 -18.59 -28.78 -11.13
CA ARG A 81 -18.00 -29.75 -12.05
C ARG A 81 -17.22 -29.01 -13.14
N ALA A 82 -16.52 -29.77 -13.99
CA ALA A 82 -15.81 -29.19 -15.13
C ALA A 82 -16.75 -28.30 -15.97
N GLY A 83 -16.30 -27.09 -16.31
CA GLY A 83 -17.06 -26.10 -17.05
C GLY A 83 -18.20 -25.41 -16.28
N HIS A 84 -18.42 -25.75 -15.02
CA HIS A 84 -19.49 -25.20 -14.19
C HIS A 84 -19.05 -25.11 -12.72
N VAL A 85 -18.20 -24.13 -12.43
CA VAL A 85 -17.69 -23.82 -11.09
C VAL A 85 -18.73 -22.99 -10.35
N ARG A 86 -19.04 -23.36 -9.11
CA ARG A 86 -19.99 -22.65 -8.24
C ARG A 86 -19.23 -22.07 -7.06
N VAL A 87 -19.33 -20.76 -6.89
CA VAL A 87 -18.70 -20.05 -5.76
C VAL A 87 -19.79 -19.37 -4.95
N ARG A 88 -19.88 -19.74 -3.67
CA ARG A 88 -20.82 -19.18 -2.71
C ARG A 88 -20.05 -18.36 -1.68
N GLY A 89 -20.51 -17.16 -1.34
CA GLY A 89 -19.79 -16.27 -0.43
C GLY A 89 -20.69 -15.22 0.25
N THR A 90 -20.13 -14.59 1.29
CA THR A 90 -20.83 -13.67 2.22
C THR A 90 -20.89 -12.22 1.76
N SER A 91 -20.11 -11.85 0.73
CA SER A 91 -20.18 -10.59 0.00
C SER A 91 -19.68 -10.79 -1.43
N PRO A 92 -19.86 -9.82 -2.35
CA PRO A 92 -19.28 -9.91 -3.69
C PRO A 92 -17.75 -10.05 -3.67
N ALA A 93 -17.03 -9.31 -2.81
CA ALA A 93 -15.59 -9.46 -2.65
C ALA A 93 -15.19 -10.85 -2.15
N VAL A 94 -15.90 -11.40 -1.16
CA VAL A 94 -15.62 -12.75 -0.64
C VAL A 94 -15.88 -13.85 -1.69
N ILE A 95 -16.86 -13.63 -2.59
CA ILE A 95 -17.05 -14.50 -3.75
C ILE A 95 -15.81 -14.45 -4.66
N LEU A 96 -15.24 -13.28 -4.93
CA LEU A 96 -14.01 -13.15 -5.71
C LEU A 96 -12.83 -13.83 -5.00
N SER A 97 -12.69 -13.71 -3.68
CA SER A 97 -11.67 -14.45 -2.92
C SER A 97 -11.83 -15.97 -3.07
N GLY A 98 -13.07 -16.47 -3.11
CA GLY A 98 -13.36 -17.87 -3.42
C GLY A 98 -12.97 -18.28 -4.85
N VAL A 99 -13.16 -17.39 -5.83
CA VAL A 99 -12.65 -17.59 -7.19
C VAL A 99 -11.13 -17.66 -7.17
N ASN A 100 -10.44 -16.76 -6.47
CA ASN A 100 -8.98 -16.79 -6.38
C ASN A 100 -8.48 -18.10 -5.75
N TRP A 101 -9.12 -18.54 -4.67
CA TRP A 101 -8.81 -19.82 -4.04
C TRP A 101 -8.94 -20.99 -5.03
N TYR A 102 -10.01 -21.02 -5.82
CA TYR A 102 -10.19 -21.99 -6.89
C TYR A 102 -9.07 -21.93 -7.93
N LEU A 103 -8.67 -20.73 -8.38
CA LEU A 103 -7.62 -20.56 -9.37
C LEU A 103 -6.28 -21.12 -8.86
N LYS A 104 -5.93 -20.84 -7.60
CA LYS A 104 -4.67 -21.25 -7.00
C LYS A 104 -4.59 -22.75 -6.76
N TYR A 105 -5.64 -23.32 -6.18
CA TYR A 105 -5.59 -24.68 -5.63
C TYR A 105 -6.23 -25.74 -6.51
N THR A 106 -7.12 -25.36 -7.44
CA THR A 106 -7.76 -26.29 -8.38
C THR A 106 -7.30 -26.06 -9.81
N ALA A 107 -7.34 -24.82 -10.31
CA ALA A 107 -6.97 -24.53 -11.69
C ALA A 107 -5.46 -24.36 -11.90
N LYS A 108 -4.68 -24.25 -10.81
CA LYS A 108 -3.22 -24.12 -10.79
C LYS A 108 -2.71 -22.95 -11.64
N VAL A 109 -3.38 -21.81 -11.56
CA VAL A 109 -2.93 -20.54 -12.16
C VAL A 109 -2.95 -19.42 -11.13
N ASP A 110 -2.28 -18.32 -11.47
CA ASP A 110 -2.05 -17.17 -10.60
C ASP A 110 -2.56 -15.87 -11.24
N ILE A 111 -3.11 -14.99 -10.39
CA ILE A 111 -3.40 -13.58 -10.70
C ILE A 111 -2.75 -12.75 -9.59
N GLY A 112 -1.44 -12.57 -9.71
CA GLY A 112 -0.66 -11.74 -8.80
C GLY A 112 -0.83 -10.24 -9.06
N TRP A 113 -0.27 -9.45 -8.14
CA TRP A 113 -0.18 -8.00 -8.24
C TRP A 113 1.30 -7.59 -8.17
N PRO A 114 2.05 -7.60 -9.30
CA PRO A 114 1.62 -7.84 -10.68
C PRO A 114 1.88 -9.26 -11.22
N GLY A 115 1.47 -9.48 -12.48
CA GLY A 115 1.76 -10.70 -13.25
C GLY A 115 0.64 -11.74 -13.15
N ARG A 116 0.32 -12.41 -14.25
CA ARG A 116 -0.68 -13.49 -14.28
C ARG A 116 -0.33 -14.64 -15.22
N SER A 117 -0.85 -15.83 -14.92
CA SER A 117 -0.73 -17.03 -15.77
C SER A 117 -2.07 -17.54 -16.31
N THR A 118 -3.13 -16.72 -16.26
CA THR A 118 -4.48 -17.09 -16.74
C THR A 118 -4.55 -17.50 -18.21
N ALA A 119 -3.57 -17.12 -19.02
CA ALA A 119 -3.42 -17.62 -20.39
C ALA A 119 -3.21 -19.14 -20.48
N LYS A 120 -2.82 -19.80 -19.37
CA LYS A 120 -2.64 -21.26 -19.28
C LYS A 120 -3.90 -22.00 -18.82
N LEU A 121 -4.98 -21.28 -18.49
CA LEU A 121 -6.26 -21.92 -18.19
C LEU A 121 -6.79 -22.71 -19.41
N PRO A 122 -7.30 -23.94 -19.22
CA PRO A 122 -7.94 -24.68 -20.29
C PRO A 122 -9.24 -23.99 -20.74
N ARG A 123 -9.73 -24.33 -21.95
CA ARG A 123 -11.02 -23.81 -22.45
C ARG A 123 -12.16 -24.15 -21.50
N THR A 124 -12.18 -25.37 -20.98
CA THR A 124 -13.14 -25.85 -19.98
C THR A 124 -12.43 -25.92 -18.64
N LEU A 125 -12.89 -25.11 -17.68
CA LEU A 125 -12.33 -25.06 -16.34
C LEU A 125 -12.44 -26.42 -15.63
N PRO A 126 -11.40 -26.88 -14.91
CA PRO A 126 -11.49 -28.10 -14.11
C PRO A 126 -12.50 -27.96 -12.97
N GLY A 127 -13.20 -29.04 -12.62
CA GLY A 127 -14.02 -29.06 -11.40
C GLY A 127 -13.12 -29.27 -10.17
N PRO A 128 -13.45 -28.71 -9.00
CA PRO A 128 -12.76 -29.08 -7.76
C PRO A 128 -13.06 -30.53 -7.39
N GLU A 129 -12.11 -31.23 -6.75
CA GLU A 129 -12.28 -32.64 -6.32
C GLU A 129 -13.43 -32.84 -5.32
N GLY A 130 -13.80 -31.77 -4.61
CA GLY A 130 -14.93 -31.73 -3.69
C GLY A 130 -15.32 -30.30 -3.36
N THR A 131 -16.23 -30.13 -2.40
CA THR A 131 -16.55 -28.78 -1.91
C THR A 131 -15.44 -28.28 -1.00
N VAL A 132 -14.73 -27.23 -1.43
CA VAL A 132 -13.73 -26.54 -0.62
C VAL A 132 -14.41 -25.40 0.11
N ARG A 133 -14.27 -25.33 1.44
CA ARG A 133 -14.78 -24.23 2.27
C ARG A 133 -13.65 -23.56 3.04
N ARG A 134 -13.67 -22.23 3.09
CA ARG A 134 -12.78 -21.41 3.91
C ARG A 134 -13.58 -20.34 4.64
N THR A 135 -13.10 -20.04 5.84
CA THR A 135 -13.64 -18.99 6.72
C THR A 135 -12.49 -18.06 7.05
N ALA A 136 -12.73 -16.76 7.04
CA ALA A 136 -11.73 -15.80 7.45
C ALA A 136 -11.44 -15.97 8.96
N SER A 137 -10.16 -16.01 9.33
CA SER A 137 -9.72 -16.12 10.74
C SER A 137 -9.81 -14.79 11.49
N VAL A 138 -9.94 -13.68 10.76
CA VAL A 138 -10.04 -12.32 11.30
C VAL A 138 -11.05 -11.48 10.52
N PRO A 139 -11.78 -10.54 11.18
CA PRO A 139 -12.76 -9.69 10.51
C PRO A 139 -12.15 -8.61 9.61
N HIS A 140 -11.03 -8.00 10.02
CA HIS A 140 -10.40 -6.88 9.30
C HIS A 140 -9.31 -7.37 8.34
N ARG A 141 -9.40 -7.03 7.05
CA ARG A 141 -8.34 -7.22 6.05
C ARG A 141 -8.10 -5.88 5.36
N PHE A 142 -7.28 -5.07 6.00
CA PHE A 142 -6.98 -3.70 5.63
C PHE A 142 -5.91 -3.64 4.54
N ALA A 143 -6.07 -2.73 3.58
CA ALA A 143 -5.13 -2.52 2.51
C ALA A 143 -4.80 -1.04 2.30
N LEU A 144 -3.54 -0.83 1.90
CA LEU A 144 -2.91 0.42 1.45
C LEU A 144 -2.42 1.31 2.60
N ASN A 145 -1.18 1.80 2.46
CA ASN A 145 -0.57 2.75 3.39
C ASN A 145 -1.09 4.17 3.15
N ASP A 146 -0.85 5.06 4.12
CA ASP A 146 -1.02 6.49 3.96
C ASP A 146 -0.23 7.05 2.78
N THR A 147 0.96 6.51 2.48
CA THR A 147 1.80 7.02 1.39
C THR A 147 1.54 6.35 0.03
N ASP A 148 0.69 5.32 -0.03
CA ASP A 148 0.48 4.49 -1.23
C ASP A 148 0.13 5.31 -2.47
N ASP A 149 -0.83 6.24 -2.36
CA ASP A 149 -1.31 6.97 -3.54
C ASP A 149 -0.21 7.83 -4.17
N GLY A 150 0.64 8.43 -3.33
CA GLY A 150 1.75 9.29 -3.77
C GLY A 150 2.83 8.53 -4.52
N TYR A 151 3.20 7.34 -4.03
CA TYR A 151 4.27 6.55 -4.65
C TYR A 151 3.76 5.57 -5.71
N SER A 152 2.53 5.07 -5.63
CA SER A 152 1.95 4.12 -6.61
C SER A 152 1.37 4.79 -7.85
N GLY A 153 1.21 6.11 -7.82
CA GLY A 153 0.74 6.91 -8.94
C GLY A 153 -0.50 7.71 -8.58
N ALA A 154 -0.29 8.96 -8.17
CA ALA A 154 -1.34 9.89 -7.77
C ALA A 154 -2.18 10.42 -8.95
N TYR A 155 -1.70 10.18 -10.18
CA TYR A 155 -2.31 10.59 -11.45
C TYR A 155 -2.86 9.41 -12.25
N ARG A 156 -3.06 8.25 -11.63
CA ARG A 156 -3.66 7.09 -12.29
C ARG A 156 -5.10 7.36 -12.70
N ASP A 157 -5.50 6.76 -13.81
CA ASP A 157 -6.86 6.85 -14.33
C ASP A 157 -7.83 5.87 -13.63
N TRP A 158 -9.12 5.94 -14.01
CA TRP A 158 -10.12 5.02 -13.49
C TRP A 158 -9.80 3.55 -13.80
N ALA A 159 -9.29 3.22 -14.99
CA ALA A 159 -9.04 1.83 -15.37
C ALA A 159 -8.01 1.18 -14.45
N SER A 160 -7.01 1.95 -14.04
CA SER A 160 -5.98 1.57 -13.08
C SER A 160 -6.56 1.31 -11.68
N TYR A 161 -7.40 2.21 -11.15
CA TYR A 161 -8.08 1.99 -9.86
C TYR A 161 -9.09 0.84 -9.92
N GLU A 162 -9.83 0.68 -11.02
CA GLU A 162 -10.79 -0.41 -11.19
C GLU A 162 -10.07 -1.77 -11.13
N LYS A 163 -8.90 -1.88 -11.79
CA LYS A 163 -8.05 -3.06 -11.70
C LYS A 163 -7.51 -3.28 -10.30
N GLN A 164 -7.03 -2.23 -9.61
CA GLN A 164 -6.56 -2.32 -8.22
C GLN A 164 -7.66 -2.85 -7.30
N ILE A 165 -8.87 -2.30 -7.40
CA ILE A 165 -10.02 -2.71 -6.59
C ILE A 165 -10.41 -4.17 -6.86
N ASP A 166 -10.42 -4.60 -8.12
CA ASP A 166 -10.70 -5.99 -8.48
C ASP A 166 -9.66 -6.95 -7.89
N LEU A 167 -8.37 -6.58 -7.90
CA LEU A 167 -7.29 -7.36 -7.29
C LEU A 167 -7.41 -7.39 -5.76
N LEU A 168 -7.63 -6.25 -5.12
CA LEU A 168 -7.84 -6.17 -3.67
C LEU A 168 -8.98 -7.10 -3.22
N ALA A 169 -10.11 -7.10 -3.94
CA ALA A 169 -11.23 -8.00 -3.66
C ALA A 169 -10.89 -9.48 -3.92
N LEU A 170 -10.18 -9.77 -5.03
CA LEU A 170 -9.71 -11.11 -5.38
C LEU A 170 -8.78 -11.69 -4.30
N HIS A 171 -7.98 -10.87 -3.65
CA HIS A 171 -7.07 -11.25 -2.57
C HIS A 171 -7.69 -11.11 -1.17
N GLY A 172 -8.95 -10.69 -1.07
CA GLY A 172 -9.74 -10.77 0.15
C GLY A 172 -9.65 -9.56 1.08
N ALA A 173 -9.09 -8.44 0.62
CA ALA A 173 -9.24 -7.17 1.31
C ALA A 173 -10.73 -6.81 1.44
N ASN A 174 -11.10 -6.20 2.56
CA ASN A 174 -12.45 -5.64 2.76
C ASN A 174 -12.43 -4.19 3.26
N GLU A 175 -11.28 -3.65 3.59
CA GLU A 175 -11.10 -2.29 4.07
C GLU A 175 -9.97 -1.68 3.26
N VAL A 176 -10.25 -0.62 2.52
CA VAL A 176 -9.30 -0.02 1.58
C VAL A 176 -9.21 1.47 1.87
N PHE A 177 -8.01 1.96 2.14
CA PHE A 177 -7.80 3.39 2.36
C PHE A 177 -7.93 4.17 1.05
N VAL A 178 -8.75 5.23 1.04
CA VAL A 178 -9.06 6.05 -0.15
C VAL A 178 -8.74 7.51 0.13
N GLN A 179 -7.65 8.00 -0.48
CA GLN A 179 -7.19 9.38 -0.34
C GLN A 179 -7.63 10.28 -1.50
N MET A 180 -7.87 9.70 -2.67
CA MET A 180 -8.27 10.40 -3.89
C MET A 180 -9.49 11.32 -3.64
N GLY A 181 -9.30 12.63 -3.87
CA GLY A 181 -10.32 13.66 -3.70
C GLY A 181 -10.46 14.23 -2.29
N ALA A 182 -9.63 13.82 -1.31
CA ALA A 182 -9.67 14.38 0.04
C ALA A 182 -9.34 15.88 0.08
N ASP A 183 -8.55 16.36 -0.87
CA ASP A 183 -8.27 17.78 -1.11
C ASP A 183 -9.55 18.61 -1.32
N ALA A 184 -10.52 18.09 -2.08
CA ALA A 184 -11.80 18.76 -2.29
C ALA A 184 -12.59 18.97 -0.99
N VAL A 185 -12.51 18.03 -0.04
CA VAL A 185 -13.20 18.17 1.27
C VAL A 185 -12.64 19.35 2.05
N TYR A 186 -11.31 19.47 2.11
CA TYR A 186 -10.64 20.60 2.75
C TYR A 186 -10.88 21.90 2.00
N TYR A 187 -10.86 21.86 0.67
CA TYR A 187 -11.11 23.00 -0.20
C TYR A 187 -12.50 23.61 0.04
N GLU A 188 -13.56 22.80 0.06
CA GLU A 188 -14.91 23.27 0.36
C GLU A 188 -15.06 23.69 1.83
N THR A 189 -14.50 22.92 2.75
CA THR A 189 -14.59 23.22 4.18
C THR A 189 -13.97 24.56 4.51
N LEU A 190 -12.73 24.81 4.11
CA LEU A 190 -11.97 25.98 4.57
C LEU A 190 -12.46 27.30 3.93
N GLN A 191 -13.16 27.24 2.80
CA GLN A 191 -13.87 28.41 2.25
C GLN A 191 -14.94 28.93 3.23
N GLU A 192 -15.67 28.03 3.92
CA GLU A 192 -16.64 28.42 4.96
C GLU A 192 -15.98 29.07 6.19
N PHE A 193 -14.66 28.93 6.34
CA PHE A 193 -13.86 29.50 7.43
C PHE A 193 -12.93 30.64 6.96
N GLY A 194 -13.31 31.31 5.86
CA GLY A 194 -12.76 32.61 5.47
C GLY A 194 -11.49 32.54 4.60
N TYR A 195 -11.20 31.40 3.98
CA TYR A 195 -10.11 31.28 3.02
C TYR A 195 -10.58 31.48 1.58
N ALA A 196 -9.83 32.27 0.82
CA ALA A 196 -10.04 32.40 -0.61
C ALA A 196 -9.58 31.14 -1.35
N LYS A 197 -10.19 30.89 -2.51
CA LYS A 197 -9.90 29.74 -3.37
C LYS A 197 -8.42 29.67 -3.76
N GLU A 198 -7.82 30.83 -4.08
CA GLU A 198 -6.43 30.96 -4.50
C GLU A 198 -5.45 30.64 -3.37
N GLU A 199 -5.78 31.01 -2.12
CA GLU A 199 -4.99 30.68 -0.94
C GLU A 199 -4.96 29.16 -0.73
N LEU A 200 -6.12 28.51 -0.81
CA LEU A 200 -6.23 27.07 -0.62
C LEU A 200 -5.52 26.28 -1.72
N ARG A 201 -5.65 26.70 -2.98
CA ARG A 201 -4.95 26.08 -4.12
C ARG A 201 -3.43 26.17 -4.04
N SER A 202 -2.91 27.19 -3.35
CA SER A 202 -1.47 27.34 -3.13
C SER A 202 -1.00 26.54 -1.91
N TRP A 203 -1.87 26.32 -0.93
CA TRP A 203 -1.59 25.58 0.29
C TRP A 203 -1.76 24.05 0.13
N ILE A 204 -2.67 23.61 -0.73
CA ILE A 204 -2.87 22.19 -1.06
C ILE A 204 -1.71 21.74 -1.98
N PRO A 205 -0.98 20.67 -1.62
CA PRO A 205 0.08 20.11 -2.45
C PRO A 205 -0.42 19.56 -3.79
N GLY A 206 0.53 19.40 -4.72
CA GLY A 206 0.34 18.59 -5.91
C GLY A 206 -0.03 17.14 -5.55
N PRO A 207 -0.86 16.45 -6.34
CA PRO A 207 -1.34 15.10 -6.09
C PRO A 207 -0.32 14.10 -5.55
N ALA A 208 0.93 14.08 -6.07
CA ALA A 208 1.95 13.14 -5.62
C ALA A 208 2.32 13.33 -4.14
N HIS A 209 2.16 14.55 -3.60
CA HIS A 209 2.56 14.94 -2.24
C HIS A 209 1.40 15.05 -1.25
N GLN A 210 0.16 14.91 -1.70
CA GLN A 210 -1.02 15.00 -0.84
C GLN A 210 -1.03 14.00 0.33
N PRO A 211 -0.50 12.76 0.21
CA PRO A 211 -0.37 11.85 1.36
C PRO A 211 0.26 12.47 2.61
N TRP A 212 1.39 13.17 2.47
CA TRP A 212 2.09 13.79 3.60
C TRP A 212 1.33 15.01 4.14
N TRP A 213 0.57 15.71 3.30
CA TRP A 213 -0.31 16.78 3.77
C TRP A 213 -1.52 16.26 4.54
N LEU A 214 -2.12 15.14 4.11
CA LEU A 214 -3.17 14.48 4.86
C LEU A 214 -2.68 14.02 6.23
N MET A 215 -1.40 13.62 6.35
CA MET A 215 -0.73 13.30 7.62
C MET A 215 -0.22 14.52 8.41
N GLN A 216 -0.50 15.75 7.95
CA GLN A 216 -0.05 17.02 8.56
C GLN A 216 1.47 17.24 8.57
N ASN A 217 2.21 16.58 7.68
CA ASN A 217 3.67 16.67 7.58
C ASN A 217 4.14 17.84 6.70
N MET A 218 3.37 18.20 5.68
CA MET A 218 3.76 19.31 4.79
C MET A 218 2.55 20.05 4.29
N SER A 219 2.78 21.22 3.71
CA SER A 219 1.79 21.97 2.93
C SER A 219 2.48 22.70 1.78
N GLY A 220 1.71 23.00 0.74
CA GLY A 220 2.23 23.46 -0.55
C GLY A 220 3.05 22.39 -1.27
N PHE A 221 3.55 22.73 -2.46
CA PHE A 221 4.42 21.90 -3.32
C PHE A 221 3.77 20.67 -4.00
N ALA A 222 3.97 20.38 -5.28
CA ALA A 222 4.22 21.34 -6.35
C ALA A 222 2.88 21.96 -6.75
N GLY A 223 2.72 23.27 -6.54
CA GLY A 223 1.46 23.98 -6.75
C GLY A 223 1.68 25.36 -7.38
N PRO A 224 0.61 26.15 -7.58
CA PRO A 224 -0.75 25.88 -7.09
C PRO A 224 -1.50 24.82 -7.92
N VAL A 225 -2.36 24.03 -7.26
CA VAL A 225 -3.28 23.12 -7.96
C VAL A 225 -4.43 23.90 -8.62
N SER A 226 -5.05 23.36 -9.67
CA SER A 226 -6.22 23.99 -10.28
C SER A 226 -7.53 23.50 -9.66
N GLU A 227 -8.57 24.35 -9.67
CA GLU A 227 -9.92 23.95 -9.22
C GLU A 227 -10.42 22.73 -9.97
N ARG A 228 -10.21 22.70 -11.28
CA ARG A 228 -10.57 21.55 -12.11
C ARG A 228 -9.85 20.27 -11.67
N LEU A 229 -8.56 20.33 -11.31
CA LEU A 229 -7.83 19.17 -10.79
C LEU A 229 -8.48 18.65 -9.50
N ILE A 230 -8.86 19.55 -8.58
CA ILE A 230 -9.57 19.20 -7.34
C ILE A 230 -10.92 18.53 -7.66
N GLU A 231 -11.70 19.10 -8.59
CA GLU A 231 -12.99 18.57 -9.02
C GLU A 231 -12.87 17.18 -9.69
N ASP A 232 -11.92 17.02 -10.62
CA ASP A 232 -11.67 15.77 -11.34
C ASP A 232 -11.23 14.66 -10.35
N ARG A 233 -10.38 15.00 -9.36
CA ARG A 233 -9.97 14.07 -8.30
C ARG A 233 -11.14 13.68 -7.40
N ALA A 234 -11.99 14.62 -7.02
CA ALA A 234 -13.21 14.33 -6.26
C ALA A 234 -14.16 13.40 -7.03
N ALA A 235 -14.32 13.60 -8.33
CA ALA A 235 -15.13 12.74 -9.18
C ALA A 235 -14.56 11.30 -9.23
N LEU A 236 -13.25 11.16 -9.36
CA LEU A 236 -12.58 9.85 -9.32
C LEU A 236 -12.69 9.19 -7.94
N GLY A 237 -12.45 9.93 -6.86
CA GLY A 237 -12.59 9.45 -5.48
C GLY A 237 -14.00 8.94 -5.17
N ARG A 238 -15.03 9.64 -5.65
CA ARG A 238 -16.43 9.20 -5.57
C ARG A 238 -16.64 7.86 -6.26
N ARG A 239 -16.06 7.70 -7.46
CA ARG A 239 -16.17 6.47 -8.25
C ARG A 239 -15.47 5.29 -7.56
N ILE A 240 -14.29 5.52 -6.97
CA ILE A 240 -13.54 4.54 -6.17
C ILE A 240 -14.37 4.09 -4.96
N ALA A 241 -14.84 5.05 -4.14
CA ALA A 241 -15.63 4.75 -2.95
C ALA A 241 -16.93 4.01 -3.28
N HIS A 242 -17.60 4.38 -4.38
CA HIS A 242 -18.78 3.67 -4.86
C HIS A 242 -18.46 2.22 -5.22
N ARG A 243 -17.41 1.98 -6.01
CA ARG A 243 -17.06 0.61 -6.44
C ARG A 243 -16.64 -0.30 -5.27
N LEU A 244 -15.95 0.25 -4.27
CA LEU A 244 -15.64 -0.51 -3.05
C LEU A 244 -16.93 -0.99 -2.35
N ARG A 245 -17.91 -0.11 -2.19
CA ARG A 245 -19.21 -0.45 -1.60
C ARG A 245 -20.00 -1.46 -2.44
N GLU A 246 -19.99 -1.34 -3.77
CA GLU A 246 -20.63 -2.32 -4.68
C GLU A 246 -20.07 -3.73 -4.47
N LEU A 247 -18.80 -3.85 -4.08
CA LEU A 247 -18.15 -5.12 -3.78
C LEU A 247 -18.34 -5.59 -2.33
N GLY A 248 -19.02 -4.80 -1.50
CA GLY A 248 -19.19 -5.07 -0.07
C GLY A 248 -17.93 -4.81 0.75
N MET A 249 -17.04 -3.94 0.26
CA MET A 249 -15.85 -3.45 0.96
C MET A 249 -16.09 -2.05 1.53
N THR A 250 -15.38 -1.70 2.59
CA THR A 250 -15.40 -0.41 3.25
C THR A 250 -14.35 0.53 2.62
N PRO A 251 -14.77 1.65 2.01
CA PRO A 251 -13.84 2.73 1.69
C PRO A 251 -13.45 3.44 3.00
N VAL A 252 -12.25 3.22 3.50
CA VAL A 252 -11.73 3.92 4.67
C VAL A 252 -11.31 5.32 4.23
N LEU A 253 -11.94 6.36 4.77
CA LEU A 253 -11.72 7.76 4.36
C LEU A 253 -10.82 8.49 5.37
N PRO A 254 -10.07 9.53 4.96
CA PRO A 254 -9.39 10.41 5.92
C PRO A 254 -10.39 11.07 6.86
N GLY A 255 -10.13 11.10 8.16
CA GLY A 255 -10.94 11.87 9.10
C GLY A 255 -10.36 13.26 9.37
N TYR A 256 -11.09 14.09 10.12
CA TYR A 256 -10.64 15.43 10.51
C TYR A 256 -10.09 15.45 11.94
N TYR A 257 -8.87 15.95 12.08
CA TYR A 257 -8.17 16.03 13.35
C TYR A 257 -7.37 17.33 13.52
N GLY A 258 -7.81 18.41 12.86
CA GLY A 258 -7.38 19.78 13.17
C GLY A 258 -6.45 20.43 12.15
N THR A 259 -6.30 19.88 10.95
CA THR A 259 -5.47 20.50 9.90
C THR A 259 -6.07 21.81 9.45
N VAL A 260 -5.32 22.92 9.58
CA VAL A 260 -5.75 24.24 9.09
C VAL A 260 -4.56 25.03 8.48
N PRO A 261 -4.82 25.94 7.52
CA PRO A 261 -3.77 26.78 6.94
C PRO A 261 -3.26 27.85 7.94
N PRO A 262 -2.18 28.57 7.59
CA PRO A 262 -1.76 29.77 8.31
C PRO A 262 -2.86 30.83 8.46
N GLY A 263 -2.82 31.63 9.53
CA GLY A 263 -3.75 32.72 9.77
C GLY A 263 -5.19 32.31 10.13
N PHE A 264 -5.39 31.07 10.60
CA PHE A 264 -6.73 30.54 10.91
C PHE A 264 -7.41 31.29 12.05
N THR A 265 -6.70 31.56 13.15
CA THR A 265 -7.22 32.25 14.34
C THR A 265 -7.75 33.64 14.02
N ASP A 266 -7.07 34.38 13.14
CA ASP A 266 -7.45 35.75 12.77
C ASP A 266 -8.79 35.77 12.02
N ARG A 267 -9.04 34.76 11.18
CA ARG A 267 -10.28 34.57 10.42
C ARG A 267 -11.40 33.99 11.29
N ASN A 268 -11.04 33.21 12.31
CA ASN A 268 -11.96 32.44 13.13
C ASN A 268 -11.67 32.67 14.63
N PRO A 269 -12.13 33.79 15.22
CA PRO A 269 -11.91 34.10 16.62
C PRO A 269 -12.36 32.95 17.54
N GLY A 270 -11.50 32.57 18.49
CA GLY A 270 -11.70 31.42 19.38
C GLY A 270 -11.17 30.08 18.83
N GLY A 271 -10.72 30.04 17.57
CA GLY A 271 -10.05 28.89 16.96
C GLY A 271 -8.54 28.94 17.16
N THR A 272 -8.07 28.73 18.39
CA THR A 272 -6.64 28.72 18.72
C THR A 272 -5.91 27.60 17.99
N VAL A 273 -4.74 27.91 17.44
CA VAL A 273 -3.89 26.92 16.75
C VAL A 273 -2.54 26.73 17.45
N VAL A 274 -2.00 25.53 17.33
CA VAL A 274 -0.64 25.18 17.74
C VAL A 274 0.25 25.07 16.50
N PRO A 275 1.27 25.94 16.33
CA PRO A 275 2.22 25.84 15.23
C PRO A 275 3.03 24.54 15.28
N GLN A 276 2.99 23.77 14.19
CA GLN A 276 3.60 22.43 14.15
C GLN A 276 5.08 22.43 13.76
N GLY A 277 5.63 23.57 13.32
CA GLY A 277 7.02 23.67 12.90
C GLY A 277 7.26 22.97 11.55
N GLN A 278 8.40 22.31 11.40
CA GLN A 278 8.80 21.67 10.15
C GLN A 278 8.89 20.14 10.28
N TRP A 279 8.70 19.45 9.15
CA TRP A 279 8.99 18.03 8.96
C TRP A 279 9.93 17.90 7.77
N VAL A 280 11.14 17.37 8.01
CA VAL A 280 12.21 17.19 7.00
C VAL A 280 12.31 18.35 6.01
N GLY A 281 12.38 19.59 6.50
CA GLY A 281 12.58 20.78 5.66
C GLY A 281 11.33 21.36 4.98
N PHE A 282 10.14 20.83 5.27
CA PHE A 282 8.84 21.39 4.86
C PHE A 282 8.09 22.00 6.04
N GLU A 283 7.35 23.07 5.79
CA GLU A 283 6.44 23.67 6.77
C GLU A 283 5.20 22.77 6.97
N ARG A 284 4.94 22.41 8.23
CA ARG A 284 3.73 21.68 8.61
C ARG A 284 2.53 22.63 8.66
N PRO A 285 1.32 22.17 8.31
CA PRO A 285 0.11 22.93 8.59
C PRO A 285 -0.07 23.18 10.09
N ASN A 286 -0.79 24.24 10.44
CA ASN A 286 -1.13 24.52 11.82
C ASN A 286 -2.13 23.49 12.34
N TRP A 287 -2.09 23.23 13.65
CA TRP A 287 -3.01 22.31 14.31
C TRP A 287 -4.04 23.09 15.12
N LEU A 288 -5.30 23.06 14.68
CA LEU A 288 -6.44 23.65 15.40
C LEU A 288 -6.69 22.87 16.69
N ASP A 289 -6.65 23.56 17.83
CA ASP A 289 -6.85 22.97 19.16
C ASP A 289 -8.21 22.25 19.22
N PRO A 290 -8.23 20.91 19.36
CA PRO A 290 -9.47 20.15 19.35
C PRO A 290 -10.41 20.46 20.51
N ARG A 291 -9.94 21.13 21.56
CA ARG A 291 -10.76 21.53 22.72
C ARG A 291 -11.72 22.69 22.41
N THR A 292 -11.51 23.40 21.29
CA THR A 292 -12.29 24.60 20.95
C THR A 292 -13.63 24.28 20.30
N ASP A 293 -14.62 25.15 20.49
CA ASP A 293 -15.91 25.03 19.78
C ASP A 293 -15.74 25.22 18.26
N VAL A 294 -14.74 26.00 17.84
CA VAL A 294 -14.40 26.19 16.43
C VAL A 294 -13.95 24.87 15.80
N PHE A 295 -13.15 24.05 16.49
CA PHE A 295 -12.80 22.71 16.00
C PHE A 295 -14.04 21.86 15.70
N SER A 296 -15.02 21.85 16.61
CA SER A 296 -16.25 21.07 16.42
C SER A 296 -17.04 21.56 15.20
N ARG A 297 -17.08 22.87 14.94
CA ARG A 297 -17.72 23.44 13.75
C ARG A 297 -16.99 23.07 12.46
N VAL A 298 -15.65 23.15 12.45
CA VAL A 298 -14.85 22.75 11.27
C VAL A 298 -15.01 21.27 10.99
N ALA A 299 -14.92 20.41 12.02
CA ALA A 299 -15.13 18.98 11.88
C ALA A 299 -16.52 18.65 11.32
N ALA A 300 -17.57 19.31 11.81
CA ALA A 300 -18.93 19.14 11.30
C ALA A 300 -19.06 19.53 9.82
N SER A 301 -18.42 20.63 9.40
CA SER A 301 -18.36 21.04 7.99
C SER A 301 -17.58 20.03 7.15
N PHE A 302 -16.40 19.61 7.61
CA PHE A 302 -15.57 18.60 6.94
C PHE A 302 -16.36 17.32 6.68
N TYR A 303 -16.97 16.74 7.71
CA TYR A 303 -17.73 15.50 7.56
C TYR A 303 -19.03 15.70 6.77
N ARG A 304 -19.60 16.90 6.71
CA ARG A 304 -20.74 17.18 5.80
C ARG A 304 -20.28 17.11 4.34
N HIS A 305 -19.26 17.88 3.97
CA HIS A 305 -18.70 17.89 2.61
C HIS A 305 -18.18 16.52 2.18
N GLN A 306 -17.51 15.81 3.07
CA GLN A 306 -17.02 14.45 2.78
C GLN A 306 -18.18 13.49 2.47
N ARG A 307 -19.30 13.58 3.20
CA ARG A 307 -20.49 12.75 2.93
C ARG A 307 -21.10 13.10 1.57
N GLU A 308 -21.22 14.38 1.26
CA GLU A 308 -21.80 14.85 0.01
C GLU A 308 -20.96 14.43 -1.20
N LEU A 309 -19.63 14.47 -1.05
CA LEU A 309 -18.70 14.09 -2.12
C LEU A 309 -18.59 12.56 -2.28
N PHE A 310 -18.45 11.81 -1.19
CA PHE A 310 -18.05 10.40 -1.24
C PHE A 310 -19.06 9.41 -0.68
N GLY A 311 -20.12 9.86 -0.03
CA GLY A 311 -21.11 9.02 0.65
C GLY A 311 -20.65 8.50 2.02
N GLU A 312 -21.38 7.52 2.56
CA GLU A 312 -21.16 7.00 3.91
C GLU A 312 -19.95 6.06 4.02
N SER A 313 -19.17 6.18 5.10
CA SER A 313 -18.17 5.18 5.50
C SER A 313 -18.30 4.86 6.98
N THR A 314 -17.89 3.65 7.35
CA THR A 314 -17.87 3.16 8.73
C THR A 314 -16.48 3.25 9.37
N MET A 315 -15.45 3.66 8.61
CA MET A 315 -14.07 3.69 9.10
C MET A 315 -13.35 4.95 8.60
N TYR A 316 -12.63 5.59 9.51
CA TYR A 316 -11.92 6.83 9.22
C TYR A 316 -10.51 6.77 9.77
N LYS A 317 -9.53 7.09 8.93
CA LYS A 317 -8.12 7.05 9.29
C LYS A 317 -7.61 8.44 9.66
N MET A 318 -6.99 8.57 10.84
CA MET A 318 -6.46 9.83 11.36
C MET A 318 -5.28 9.55 12.29
N ASP A 319 -4.15 10.25 12.09
CA ASP A 319 -2.92 10.02 12.84
C ASP A 319 -2.45 11.32 13.50
N LEU A 320 -2.91 11.53 14.74
CA LEU A 320 -2.55 12.70 15.54
C LEU A 320 -1.05 12.75 15.81
N LEU A 321 -0.40 13.86 15.45
CA LEU A 321 1.04 14.09 15.69
C LEU A 321 1.94 13.04 15.00
N HIS A 322 1.56 12.64 13.79
CA HIS A 322 2.34 11.72 12.97
C HIS A 322 3.73 12.29 12.64
N GLU A 323 4.77 11.49 12.89
CA GLU A 323 6.20 11.81 12.67
C GLU A 323 6.64 13.19 13.21
N GLY A 324 6.11 13.55 14.38
CA GLY A 324 6.48 14.78 15.07
C GLY A 324 5.28 15.68 15.26
N GLY A 325 5.45 16.96 14.92
CA GLY A 325 4.55 17.99 15.42
C GLY A 325 4.71 18.18 16.93
N ARG A 326 3.86 19.02 17.51
CA ARG A 326 3.91 19.33 18.94
C ARG A 326 2.53 19.65 19.49
N PRO A 327 2.18 19.11 20.67
CA PRO A 327 0.87 19.35 21.25
C PRO A 327 0.71 20.76 21.82
N GLY A 328 1.82 21.49 22.05
CA GLY A 328 1.77 22.76 22.77
C GLY A 328 1.27 22.55 24.20
N ASP A 329 0.27 23.33 24.61
CA ASP A 329 -0.43 23.19 25.90
C ASP A 329 -1.65 22.25 25.83
N VAL A 330 -1.96 21.67 24.67
CA VAL A 330 -3.11 20.78 24.47
C VAL A 330 -2.80 19.40 25.03
N PRO A 331 -3.53 18.92 26.07
CA PRO A 331 -3.31 17.56 26.57
C PRO A 331 -3.76 16.52 25.53
N ILE A 332 -2.86 15.61 25.15
CA ILE A 332 -3.10 14.64 24.05
C ILE A 332 -4.36 13.80 24.29
N GLY A 333 -4.59 13.32 25.51
CA GLY A 333 -5.81 12.57 25.82
C GLY A 333 -7.09 13.40 25.64
N LYS A 334 -7.07 14.69 25.94
CA LYS A 334 -8.20 15.60 25.71
C LYS A 334 -8.42 15.88 24.23
N ALA A 335 -7.33 16.03 23.47
CA ALA A 335 -7.41 16.12 22.01
C ALA A 335 -8.04 14.85 21.41
N ALA A 336 -7.58 13.65 21.81
CA ALA A 336 -8.13 12.38 21.35
C ALA A 336 -9.62 12.25 21.67
N GLN A 337 -10.06 12.62 22.88
CA GLN A 337 -11.47 12.65 23.25
C GLN A 337 -12.30 13.56 22.35
N ALA A 338 -11.79 14.76 22.04
CA ALA A 338 -12.49 15.70 21.18
C ALA A 338 -12.56 15.24 19.73
N VAL A 339 -11.47 14.70 19.18
CA VAL A 339 -11.43 14.11 17.83
C VAL A 339 -12.41 12.93 17.72
N MET A 340 -12.38 12.00 18.67
CA MET A 340 -13.32 10.88 18.71
C MET A 340 -14.77 11.37 18.84
N LYS A 341 -15.04 12.35 19.71
CA LYS A 341 -16.38 12.94 19.86
C LYS A 341 -16.87 13.55 18.56
N ALA A 342 -16.03 14.32 17.85
CA ALA A 342 -16.38 14.92 16.57
C ALA A 342 -16.68 13.85 15.51
N LEU A 343 -15.85 12.80 15.43
CA LEU A 343 -16.08 11.66 14.55
C LEU A 343 -17.43 10.99 14.88
N GLN A 344 -17.68 10.60 16.13
CA GLN A 344 -18.90 9.90 16.53
C GLN A 344 -20.16 10.78 16.37
N THR A 345 -20.04 12.09 16.53
CA THR A 345 -21.14 13.02 16.29
C THR A 345 -21.52 13.05 14.82
N ALA A 346 -20.53 13.12 13.93
CA ALA A 346 -20.78 13.16 12.50
C ALA A 346 -21.11 11.77 11.91
N ARG A 347 -20.58 10.70 12.51
CA ARG A 347 -20.63 9.31 12.05
C ARG A 347 -20.79 8.35 13.24
N PRO A 348 -22.01 8.23 13.80
CA PRO A 348 -22.27 7.33 14.91
C PRO A 348 -21.84 5.89 14.59
N GLY A 349 -21.02 5.31 15.46
CA GLY A 349 -20.56 3.93 15.34
C GLY A 349 -19.32 3.72 14.47
N ALA A 350 -18.77 4.79 13.86
CA ALA A 350 -17.56 4.69 13.06
C ALA A 350 -16.35 4.20 13.87
N VAL A 351 -15.43 3.50 13.21
CA VAL A 351 -14.13 3.11 13.77
C VAL A 351 -13.08 4.13 13.38
N TRP A 352 -12.29 4.57 14.37
CA TRP A 352 -11.09 5.35 14.16
C TRP A 352 -9.91 4.40 13.93
N THR A 353 -9.41 4.38 12.69
CA THR A 353 -8.23 3.63 12.29
C THR A 353 -6.96 4.45 12.50
N LEU A 354 -5.96 3.85 13.18
CA LEU A 354 -4.68 4.47 13.52
C LEU A 354 -3.53 3.64 12.95
N LEU A 355 -2.52 4.28 12.38
CA LEU A 355 -1.30 3.62 11.96
C LEU A 355 -0.40 3.37 13.18
N GLY A 356 -0.08 2.10 13.41
CA GLY A 356 1.00 1.70 14.31
C GLY A 356 2.35 1.94 13.64
N TRP A 357 2.97 3.08 13.92
CA TRP A 357 4.25 3.50 13.36
C TRP A 357 5.08 4.27 14.39
N GLN A 358 6.32 3.80 14.62
CA GLN A 358 7.22 4.33 15.64
C GLN A 358 6.52 4.46 17.01
N ASN A 359 6.30 5.68 17.49
CA ASN A 359 5.67 5.99 18.78
C ASN A 359 4.17 6.32 18.65
N ASN A 360 3.58 6.21 17.46
CA ASN A 360 2.17 6.46 17.19
C ASN A 360 1.38 5.15 17.03
N PRO A 361 0.13 5.06 17.53
CA PRO A 361 -0.49 5.99 18.47
C PRO A 361 0.16 5.95 19.85
N SER A 362 0.23 7.11 20.52
CA SER A 362 0.65 7.15 21.92
C SER A 362 -0.40 6.52 22.84
N THR A 363 0.02 5.97 23.98
CA THR A 363 -0.89 5.39 24.98
C THR A 363 -1.91 6.40 25.51
N GLN A 364 -1.55 7.69 25.54
CA GLN A 364 -2.47 8.78 25.90
C GLN A 364 -3.65 8.91 24.95
N ILE A 365 -3.49 8.57 23.66
CA ILE A 365 -4.59 8.53 22.69
C ILE A 365 -5.46 7.30 22.97
N ILE A 366 -4.82 6.14 23.09
CA ILE A 366 -5.49 4.84 23.26
C ILE A 366 -6.34 4.80 24.53
N ASP A 367 -5.80 5.24 25.66
CA ASP A 367 -6.48 5.17 26.96
C ASP A 367 -7.56 6.24 27.14
N ALA A 368 -7.56 7.29 26.31
CA ALA A 368 -8.49 8.39 26.45
C ALA A 368 -9.85 8.15 25.78
N VAL A 369 -9.97 7.13 24.92
CA VAL A 369 -11.16 6.88 24.08
C VAL A 369 -11.67 5.44 24.23
N ASP A 370 -12.89 5.19 23.75
CA ASP A 370 -13.47 3.85 23.70
C ASP A 370 -12.68 2.96 22.73
N LYS A 371 -11.92 2.01 23.28
CA LYS A 371 -11.07 1.07 22.53
C LYS A 371 -11.88 0.21 21.55
N SER A 372 -13.17 -0.04 21.81
CA SER A 372 -14.04 -0.78 20.87
C SER A 372 -14.31 -0.01 19.56
N LYS A 373 -13.96 1.28 19.52
CA LYS A 373 -14.04 2.15 18.35
C LYS A 373 -12.68 2.42 17.71
N LEU A 374 -11.64 1.71 18.13
CA LEU A 374 -10.31 1.80 17.53
C LEU A 374 -9.99 0.56 16.70
N LEU A 375 -9.21 0.77 15.65
CA LEU A 375 -8.44 -0.28 15.00
C LEU A 375 -7.02 0.23 14.74
N ILE A 376 -6.03 -0.38 15.38
CA ILE A 376 -4.63 -0.07 15.10
C ILE A 376 -4.16 -0.97 13.95
N VAL A 377 -3.80 -0.38 12.80
CA VAL A 377 -3.14 -1.10 11.71
C VAL A 377 -1.64 -1.08 11.97
N ASP A 378 -1.10 -2.15 12.57
CA ASP A 378 0.28 -2.18 13.06
C ASP A 378 1.26 -2.44 11.91
N GLY A 379 1.86 -1.38 11.35
CA GLY A 379 2.79 -1.49 10.23
C GLY A 379 4.15 -2.12 10.57
N LEU A 380 4.38 -2.50 11.82
CA LEU A 380 5.69 -2.92 12.34
C LEU A 380 5.69 -4.34 12.93
N SER A 381 4.62 -5.13 12.72
CA SER A 381 4.49 -6.46 13.33
C SER A 381 5.60 -7.44 12.91
N ASP A 382 6.24 -7.21 11.76
CA ASP A 382 7.31 -8.03 11.19
C ASP A 382 8.71 -7.43 11.35
N ARG A 383 8.83 -6.22 11.89
CA ARG A 383 10.09 -5.46 11.87
C ARG A 383 11.01 -5.79 13.04
N TYR A 384 10.49 -5.79 14.26
CA TYR A 384 11.27 -5.92 15.48
C TYR A 384 11.02 -7.25 16.19
N ASP A 385 11.97 -7.68 17.02
CA ASP A 385 11.82 -8.88 17.86
C ASP A 385 11.18 -8.54 19.21
N GLY A 386 10.65 -9.56 19.90
CA GLY A 386 10.12 -9.41 21.26
C GLY A 386 8.89 -8.49 21.40
N LEU A 387 8.15 -8.27 20.32
CA LEU A 387 6.95 -7.43 20.33
C LEU A 387 5.83 -8.06 21.18
N ASP A 388 5.31 -7.29 22.15
CA ASP A 388 4.09 -7.62 22.89
C ASP A 388 3.01 -6.55 22.65
N ARG A 389 2.19 -6.78 21.62
CA ARG A 389 1.16 -5.84 21.19
C ARG A 389 -0.04 -5.77 22.13
N GLU A 390 -0.29 -6.82 22.90
CA GLU A 390 -1.36 -6.78 23.90
C GLU A 390 -1.06 -5.74 24.97
N THR A 391 0.19 -5.69 25.44
CA THR A 391 0.68 -4.67 26.37
C THR A 391 0.85 -3.32 25.68
N ALA A 392 1.50 -3.24 24.52
CA ALA A 392 1.78 -1.95 23.86
C ALA A 392 0.51 -1.20 23.42
N TRP A 393 -0.53 -1.93 23.02
CA TRP A 393 -1.81 -1.36 22.58
C TRP A 393 -2.88 -1.33 23.67
N HIS A 394 -2.54 -1.68 24.91
CA HIS A 394 -3.43 -1.58 26.08
C HIS A 394 -4.80 -2.25 25.84
N GLY A 395 -4.81 -3.39 25.12
CA GLY A 395 -6.01 -4.14 24.74
C GLY A 395 -6.88 -3.52 23.64
N ALA A 396 -6.42 -2.50 22.92
CA ALA A 396 -7.13 -1.99 21.74
C ALA A 396 -7.06 -3.02 20.59
N PRO A 397 -8.15 -3.21 19.81
CA PRO A 397 -8.13 -4.06 18.63
C PRO A 397 -7.05 -3.62 17.64
N TYR A 398 -6.28 -4.58 17.13
CA TYR A 398 -5.20 -4.30 16.18
C TYR A 398 -5.15 -5.32 15.05
N ALA A 399 -4.59 -4.92 13.91
CA ALA A 399 -4.33 -5.77 12.77
C ALA A 399 -2.83 -6.04 12.65
N PHE A 400 -2.45 -7.31 12.49
CA PHE A 400 -1.08 -7.72 12.20
C PHE A 400 -0.70 -7.14 10.84
N GLY A 401 0.28 -6.25 10.80
CA GLY A 401 0.61 -5.52 9.58
C GLY A 401 2.07 -5.61 9.17
N THR A 402 2.31 -5.21 7.93
CA THR A 402 3.65 -5.08 7.36
C THR A 402 3.69 -3.87 6.43
N ILE A 403 4.80 -3.14 6.47
CA ILE A 403 5.22 -2.18 5.45
C ILE A 403 6.40 -2.83 4.72
N PRO A 404 6.17 -3.68 3.71
CA PRO A 404 7.23 -4.46 3.06
C PRO A 404 7.98 -3.64 2.00
N ASN A 405 7.50 -2.42 1.72
CA ASN A 405 8.01 -1.52 0.71
C ASN A 405 7.96 -0.09 1.24
N PHE A 406 9.07 0.63 1.11
CA PHE A 406 9.21 2.06 1.44
C PHE A 406 9.53 2.84 0.16
N GLY A 407 8.95 4.03 -0.01
CA GLY A 407 9.16 4.89 -1.18
C GLY A 407 8.74 4.31 -2.54
N GLY A 408 8.16 3.11 -2.58
CA GLY A 408 7.98 2.40 -3.84
C GLY A 408 9.26 1.77 -4.41
N HIS A 409 10.31 1.53 -3.62
CA HIS A 409 11.56 0.99 -4.19
C HIS A 409 11.32 -0.30 -5.00
N THR A 410 12.09 -0.50 -6.07
CA THR A 410 11.96 -1.66 -6.98
C THR A 410 12.54 -2.97 -6.43
N THR A 411 13.20 -2.94 -5.27
CA THR A 411 12.93 -3.83 -4.13
C THR A 411 12.45 -5.28 -4.36
N VAL A 412 13.29 -6.31 -4.38
CA VAL A 412 12.83 -7.72 -4.18
C VAL A 412 13.17 -8.21 -2.78
N GLY A 413 12.14 -8.51 -2.00
CA GLY A 413 12.25 -9.18 -0.70
C GLY A 413 11.16 -8.81 0.30
N ALA A 414 10.93 -9.69 1.26
CA ALA A 414 10.05 -9.46 2.40
C ALA A 414 10.35 -10.44 3.55
N ASN A 415 9.86 -10.13 4.75
CA ASN A 415 10.03 -10.98 5.94
C ASN A 415 8.98 -12.12 5.99
N THR A 416 8.76 -12.87 4.89
CA THR A 416 7.55 -13.72 4.78
C THR A 416 7.53 -14.92 5.72
N ALA A 417 8.71 -15.43 6.09
CA ALA A 417 8.84 -16.45 7.13
C ALA A 417 8.37 -15.94 8.51
N VAL A 418 8.67 -14.68 8.83
CA VAL A 418 8.25 -14.03 10.08
C VAL A 418 6.72 -13.90 10.12
N TRP A 419 6.09 -13.55 9.00
CA TRP A 419 4.63 -13.43 8.92
C TRP A 419 3.92 -14.76 9.14
N ALA A 420 4.41 -15.81 8.45
CA ALA A 420 3.89 -17.17 8.53
C ALA A 420 3.87 -17.72 9.96
N GLU A 421 4.91 -17.40 10.74
CA GLU A 421 5.05 -17.80 12.14
C GLU A 421 4.26 -16.90 13.10
N ARG A 422 4.53 -15.59 13.09
CA ARG A 422 4.03 -14.67 14.12
C ARG A 422 2.53 -14.47 14.05
N PHE A 423 1.95 -14.39 12.85
CA PHE A 423 0.50 -14.23 12.73
C PHE A 423 -0.24 -15.38 13.39
N ASP A 424 0.24 -16.62 13.22
CA ASP A 424 -0.32 -17.80 13.86
C ASP A 424 -0.18 -17.76 15.38
N GLN A 425 1.01 -17.40 15.87
CA GLN A 425 1.27 -17.24 17.30
C GLN A 425 0.38 -16.18 17.95
N TRP A 426 0.20 -15.03 17.30
CA TRP A 426 -0.57 -13.92 17.86
C TRP A 426 -2.06 -14.20 17.82
N ARG A 427 -2.59 -14.70 16.69
CA ARG A 427 -4.03 -15.00 16.56
C ARG A 427 -4.49 -16.15 17.46
N THR A 428 -3.58 -17.03 17.89
CA THR A 428 -3.88 -18.18 18.77
C THR A 428 -3.51 -17.94 20.23
N LYS A 429 -2.90 -16.79 20.56
CA LYS A 429 -2.63 -16.37 21.94
C LYS A 429 -3.94 -16.21 22.71
N ALA A 430 -3.96 -16.66 23.96
CA ALA A 430 -5.10 -16.46 24.85
C ALA A 430 -5.38 -14.96 25.02
N ASP A 431 -6.66 -14.58 24.96
CA ASP A 431 -7.14 -13.21 25.10
C ASP A 431 -6.52 -12.20 24.13
N SER A 432 -6.10 -12.63 22.94
CA SER A 432 -5.53 -11.72 21.94
C SER A 432 -6.55 -10.70 21.44
N ALA A 433 -6.14 -9.43 21.39
CA ALA A 433 -6.89 -8.36 20.74
C ALA A 433 -6.64 -8.29 19.22
N LEU A 434 -5.92 -9.24 18.65
CA LEU A 434 -5.70 -9.31 17.20
C LEU A 434 -7.02 -9.50 16.47
N ALA A 435 -7.38 -8.54 15.64
CA ALA A 435 -8.65 -8.47 14.93
C ALA A 435 -8.48 -8.39 13.40
N GLY A 436 -7.25 -8.43 12.87
CA GLY A 436 -7.05 -8.28 11.44
C GLY A 436 -5.67 -8.56 10.90
N ILE A 437 -5.56 -8.40 9.57
CA ILE A 437 -4.30 -8.19 8.85
C ILE A 437 -4.31 -6.81 8.17
N ALA A 438 -3.13 -6.18 8.01
CA ALA A 438 -2.97 -4.90 7.33
C ALA A 438 -1.78 -4.92 6.37
N TYR A 439 -2.03 -4.93 5.06
CA TYR A 439 -0.97 -4.83 4.05
C TYR A 439 -0.76 -3.36 3.66
N LEU A 440 0.36 -2.79 4.11
CA LEU A 440 0.60 -1.35 4.11
C LEU A 440 1.87 -0.97 3.32
N PRO A 441 2.04 -1.39 2.05
CA PRO A 441 3.18 -0.93 1.25
C PRO A 441 3.09 0.58 1.04
N GLU A 442 4.21 1.29 1.16
CA GLU A 442 4.26 2.70 0.77
C GLU A 442 4.11 2.86 -0.74
N GLY A 443 4.54 1.89 -1.54
CA GLY A 443 4.23 1.80 -2.96
C GLY A 443 3.87 0.38 -3.38
N THR A 444 2.73 0.21 -4.04
CA THR A 444 2.27 -1.04 -4.65
C THR A 444 2.96 -1.30 -6.01
N GLY A 445 2.79 -2.51 -6.52
CA GLY A 445 3.25 -2.88 -7.86
C GLY A 445 4.53 -3.72 -7.92
N GLY A 446 5.02 -4.23 -6.78
CA GLY A 446 6.13 -5.18 -6.69
C GLY A 446 5.85 -6.34 -5.72
N ASN A 447 6.78 -7.29 -5.62
CA ASN A 447 6.74 -8.43 -4.69
C ASN A 447 5.40 -9.22 -4.67
N PRO A 448 4.91 -9.72 -5.83
CA PRO A 448 3.59 -10.36 -5.91
C PRO A 448 3.44 -11.57 -4.97
N VAL A 449 4.50 -12.33 -4.74
CA VAL A 449 4.52 -13.47 -3.82
C VAL A 449 4.28 -13.06 -2.36
N ALA A 450 4.81 -11.91 -1.97
CA ALA A 450 4.69 -11.39 -0.61
C ALA A 450 3.25 -10.93 -0.34
N TYR A 451 2.66 -10.20 -1.29
CA TYR A 451 1.25 -9.81 -1.21
C TYR A 451 0.31 -11.02 -1.15
N GLU A 452 0.56 -12.01 -2.01
CA GLU A 452 -0.21 -13.26 -2.10
C GLU A 452 -0.16 -14.07 -0.79
N LEU A 453 1.02 -14.23 -0.19
CA LEU A 453 1.16 -14.91 1.10
C LEU A 453 0.49 -14.13 2.22
N PHE A 454 0.77 -12.83 2.33
CA PHE A 454 0.27 -12.00 3.44
C PHE A 454 -1.25 -11.95 3.48
N THR A 455 -1.90 -11.74 2.33
CA THR A 455 -3.37 -11.69 2.26
C THR A 455 -4.03 -13.05 2.51
N GLU A 456 -3.34 -14.15 2.21
CA GLU A 456 -3.86 -15.49 2.46
C GLU A 456 -3.85 -15.88 3.95
N LEU A 457 -3.05 -15.21 4.79
CA LEU A 457 -3.02 -15.45 6.24
C LEU A 457 -4.42 -15.37 6.87
N ALA A 458 -5.23 -14.40 6.44
CA ALA A 458 -6.60 -14.23 6.93
C ALA A 458 -7.54 -15.39 6.56
N TRP A 459 -7.14 -16.32 5.68
CA TRP A 459 -7.96 -17.45 5.23
C TRP A 459 -7.41 -18.80 5.70
N ARG A 460 -6.41 -18.79 6.59
CA ARG A 460 -5.77 -19.97 7.15
C ARG A 460 -6.09 -20.12 8.64
N THR A 461 -6.30 -21.36 9.05
CA THR A 461 -6.68 -21.74 10.42
C THR A 461 -5.57 -22.43 11.19
N GLY A 462 -4.42 -22.66 10.56
CA GLY A 462 -3.22 -23.25 11.17
C GLY A 462 -1.96 -22.62 10.58
N PRO A 463 -0.79 -22.99 11.13
CA PRO A 463 0.48 -22.42 10.72
C PRO A 463 0.74 -22.64 9.23
N VAL A 464 1.43 -21.70 8.61
CA VAL A 464 1.84 -21.83 7.20
C VAL A 464 3.15 -22.60 7.14
N ASP A 465 3.13 -23.75 6.47
CA ASP A 465 4.37 -24.38 6.01
C ASP A 465 4.95 -23.52 4.89
N HIS A 466 5.98 -22.74 5.22
CA HIS A 466 6.58 -21.75 4.35
C HIS A 466 7.19 -22.38 3.08
N GLU A 467 7.84 -23.54 3.22
CA GLU A 467 8.46 -24.25 2.08
C GLU A 467 7.39 -24.82 1.16
N ALA A 468 6.41 -25.53 1.71
CA ALA A 468 5.33 -26.12 0.92
C ALA A 468 4.47 -25.04 0.23
N TRP A 469 4.26 -23.90 0.88
CA TRP A 469 3.52 -22.78 0.30
C TRP A 469 4.22 -22.19 -0.93
N PHE A 470 5.54 -21.96 -0.85
CA PHE A 470 6.34 -21.45 -1.96
C PHE A 470 6.47 -22.48 -3.10
N ALA A 471 6.59 -23.77 -2.79
CA ALA A 471 6.55 -24.83 -3.79
C ALA A 471 5.22 -24.82 -4.58
N ALA A 472 4.09 -24.70 -3.87
CA ALA A 472 2.78 -24.58 -4.48
C ALA A 472 2.60 -23.24 -5.25
N TYR A 473 3.29 -22.17 -4.83
CA TYR A 473 3.31 -20.89 -5.55
C TYR A 473 4.05 -21.03 -6.88
N ALA A 474 5.24 -21.63 -6.87
CA ALA A 474 6.01 -21.89 -8.09
C ALA A 474 5.21 -22.70 -9.12
N GLU A 475 4.45 -23.70 -8.67
CA GLU A 475 3.59 -24.55 -9.52
C GLU A 475 2.53 -23.74 -10.29
N ARG A 476 1.86 -22.80 -9.62
CA ARG A 476 0.76 -22.01 -10.20
C ARG A 476 1.22 -20.72 -10.86
N ARG A 477 2.35 -20.15 -10.44
CA ARG A 477 2.81 -18.82 -10.86
C ARG A 477 2.98 -18.73 -12.38
N TYR A 478 3.50 -19.76 -13.03
CA TYR A 478 3.61 -19.83 -14.49
C TYR A 478 2.57 -20.74 -15.15
N GLY A 479 1.62 -21.26 -14.35
CA GLY A 479 0.44 -21.99 -14.79
C GLY A 479 0.63 -23.49 -15.03
N ARG A 480 1.84 -24.04 -14.76
CA ARG A 480 2.16 -25.47 -14.75
C ARG A 480 3.40 -25.75 -13.89
N PRO A 481 3.54 -26.97 -13.33
CA PRO A 481 4.77 -27.40 -12.69
C PRO A 481 5.97 -27.35 -13.64
N ASP A 482 7.10 -26.85 -13.16
CA ASP A 482 8.39 -26.86 -13.84
C ASP A 482 9.51 -26.95 -12.79
N PRO A 483 10.48 -27.88 -12.93
CA PRO A 483 11.50 -28.11 -11.92
C PRO A 483 12.44 -26.91 -11.74
N HIS A 484 12.71 -26.15 -12.80
CA HIS A 484 13.55 -24.95 -12.72
C HIS A 484 12.79 -23.79 -12.09
N ALA A 485 11.49 -23.65 -12.36
CA ALA A 485 10.65 -22.69 -11.66
C ALA A 485 10.60 -22.98 -10.15
N ALA A 486 10.40 -24.25 -9.76
CA ALA A 486 10.42 -24.67 -8.37
C ALA A 486 11.76 -24.34 -7.70
N ARG A 487 12.87 -24.61 -8.37
CA ARG A 487 14.21 -24.34 -7.84
C ARG A 487 14.52 -22.85 -7.73
N ALA A 488 14.10 -22.04 -8.70
CA ALA A 488 14.22 -20.59 -8.64
C ALA A 488 13.45 -20.00 -7.45
N TRP A 489 12.19 -20.41 -7.27
CA TRP A 489 11.36 -19.91 -6.16
C TRP A 489 11.84 -20.40 -4.80
N GLU A 490 12.47 -21.57 -4.71
CA GLU A 490 13.12 -22.03 -3.48
C GLU A 490 14.35 -21.18 -3.11
N LEU A 491 15.15 -20.79 -4.10
CA LEU A 491 16.28 -19.87 -3.90
C LEU A 491 15.80 -18.48 -3.48
N LEU A 492 14.72 -17.98 -4.11
CA LEU A 492 14.11 -16.70 -3.72
C LEU A 492 13.47 -16.78 -2.34
N ARG A 493 12.86 -17.91 -1.97
CA ARG A 493 12.29 -18.17 -0.65
C ARG A 493 13.37 -18.06 0.41
N THR A 494 14.47 -18.80 0.25
CA THR A 494 15.55 -18.88 1.25
C THR A 494 16.42 -17.62 1.31
N GLY A 495 16.44 -16.82 0.24
CA GLY A 495 17.11 -15.52 0.21
C GLY A 495 16.14 -14.36 0.48
N PRO A 496 15.79 -13.55 -0.53
CA PRO A 496 15.08 -12.28 -0.36
C PRO A 496 13.71 -12.38 0.32
N TYR A 497 13.00 -13.51 0.24
CA TYR A 497 11.69 -13.69 0.89
C TYR A 497 11.76 -14.39 2.27
N SER A 498 12.93 -14.63 2.84
CA SER A 498 13.08 -15.06 4.24
C SER A 498 13.99 -14.14 5.04
N MET A 499 13.88 -12.83 4.81
CA MET A 499 14.65 -11.86 5.59
C MET A 499 14.25 -11.93 7.08
N PRO A 500 15.24 -11.84 8.00
CA PRO A 500 14.98 -11.93 9.43
C PRO A 500 14.39 -10.62 9.96
N SER A 501 13.55 -10.69 10.99
CA SER A 501 13.18 -9.53 11.80
C SER A 501 14.37 -8.99 12.60
N GLY A 502 14.15 -7.90 13.35
CA GLY A 502 15.11 -7.27 14.25
C GLY A 502 15.62 -5.91 13.78
N THR A 503 15.46 -5.59 12.49
CA THR A 503 15.96 -4.31 11.92
C THR A 503 14.98 -3.65 10.94
N TRP A 504 14.67 -4.33 9.84
CA TRP A 504 13.94 -3.77 8.69
C TRP A 504 12.84 -4.73 8.21
N SER A 505 11.83 -4.20 7.53
CA SER A 505 10.76 -5.01 6.90
C SER A 505 11.00 -5.17 5.39
N GLU A 506 11.74 -4.22 4.82
CA GLU A 506 12.07 -4.08 3.41
C GLU A 506 13.50 -4.53 3.08
N ALA A 507 13.75 -4.84 1.81
CA ALA A 507 15.09 -5.13 1.31
C ALA A 507 15.87 -3.85 0.98
N GLN A 508 17.20 -3.95 0.95
CA GLN A 508 18.11 -2.86 0.59
C GLN A 508 17.90 -2.35 -0.84
N ASP A 509 18.02 -1.03 -1.03
CA ASP A 509 17.97 -0.37 -2.34
C ASP A 509 19.20 -0.66 -3.23
N SER A 510 19.15 -0.18 -4.47
CA SER A 510 20.23 -0.31 -5.45
C SER A 510 21.18 0.88 -5.35
N LEU A 511 22.50 0.64 -5.28
CA LEU A 511 23.47 1.75 -5.22
C LEU A 511 23.60 2.48 -6.56
N PHE A 512 23.13 1.88 -7.66
CA PHE A 512 22.96 2.60 -8.92
C PHE A 512 22.03 3.82 -8.77
N THR A 513 21.04 3.73 -7.88
CA THR A 513 20.10 4.83 -7.63
C THR A 513 20.58 5.84 -6.59
N ALA A 514 21.74 5.62 -5.96
CA ALA A 514 22.25 6.54 -4.96
C ALA A 514 22.85 7.80 -5.59
N ARG A 515 22.74 8.93 -4.88
CA ARG A 515 23.61 10.08 -5.14
C ARG A 515 25.08 9.63 -5.02
N PRO A 516 25.92 9.81 -6.06
CA PRO A 516 27.21 9.15 -6.13
C PRO A 516 28.18 9.52 -5.01
N ARG A 517 28.76 8.48 -4.40
CA ARG A 517 29.95 8.54 -3.54
C ARG A 517 30.52 7.14 -3.43
N LEU A 518 31.85 6.99 -3.38
CA LEU A 518 32.51 5.68 -3.25
C LEU A 518 32.17 4.96 -1.93
N THR A 519 31.64 5.67 -0.94
CA THR A 519 31.24 5.14 0.38
C THR A 519 29.73 4.95 0.51
N ALA A 520 28.98 4.97 -0.60
CA ALA A 520 27.53 4.82 -0.54
C ALA A 520 27.14 3.44 -0.02
N THR A 521 26.27 3.42 0.99
CA THR A 521 25.65 2.21 1.55
C THR A 521 24.14 2.20 1.37
N SER A 522 23.54 3.29 0.89
CA SER A 522 22.13 3.37 0.55
C SER A 522 21.92 4.50 -0.45
N ALA A 523 20.82 4.42 -1.21
CA ALA A 523 20.32 5.53 -2.02
C ALA A 523 19.45 6.47 -1.19
N ALA A 524 18.41 5.93 -0.54
CA ALA A 524 17.57 6.68 0.37
C ALA A 524 18.21 6.81 1.76
N SER A 525 17.91 7.90 2.46
CA SER A 525 18.44 8.16 3.82
C SER A 525 18.08 7.09 4.85
N TRP A 526 16.91 6.47 4.71
CA TRP A 526 16.37 5.50 5.66
C TRP A 526 16.15 4.12 5.04
N SER A 527 17.08 3.68 4.19
CA SER A 527 17.08 2.36 3.56
C SER A 527 18.14 1.46 4.20
N PRO A 528 17.97 0.12 4.20
CA PRO A 528 18.95 -0.81 4.75
C PRO A 528 20.36 -0.61 4.13
N GLY A 529 21.35 -0.38 5.00
CA GLY A 529 22.73 -0.12 4.58
C GLY A 529 23.51 -1.34 4.06
N ALA A 530 22.98 -2.55 4.20
CA ALA A 530 23.64 -3.80 3.84
C ALA A 530 22.63 -4.80 3.24
N MET A 531 23.14 -5.77 2.48
CA MET A 531 22.32 -6.87 1.98
C MET A 531 21.79 -7.72 3.13
N ARG A 532 20.49 -8.01 3.10
CA ARG A 532 19.79 -8.76 4.16
C ARG A 532 19.61 -10.25 3.87
N TYR A 533 20.17 -10.70 2.75
CA TYR A 533 20.18 -12.08 2.27
C TYR A 533 21.47 -12.33 1.47
N ASP A 534 21.81 -13.59 1.22
CA ASP A 534 22.94 -13.95 0.35
C ASP A 534 22.60 -13.63 -1.12
N PRO A 535 23.32 -12.68 -1.79
CA PRO A 535 23.02 -12.27 -3.15
C PRO A 535 23.17 -13.39 -4.20
N ASP A 536 23.94 -14.45 -3.92
CA ASP A 536 24.10 -15.58 -4.84
C ASP A 536 22.79 -16.35 -5.03
N THR A 537 21.88 -16.33 -4.04
CA THR A 537 20.54 -16.93 -4.17
C THR A 537 19.75 -16.31 -5.33
N VAL A 538 19.81 -14.98 -5.49
CA VAL A 538 19.15 -14.24 -6.58
C VAL A 538 19.80 -14.55 -7.93
N ARG A 539 21.14 -14.56 -8.00
CA ARG A 539 21.88 -14.90 -9.23
C ARG A 539 21.57 -16.33 -9.69
N ARG A 540 21.52 -17.29 -8.77
CA ARG A 540 21.15 -18.67 -9.07
C ARG A 540 19.68 -18.81 -9.43
N ALA A 541 18.79 -18.04 -8.79
CA ALA A 541 17.39 -18.00 -9.17
C ALA A 541 17.22 -17.51 -10.61
N LEU A 542 17.95 -16.46 -11.02
CA LEU A 542 17.99 -15.99 -12.42
C LEU A 542 18.42 -17.10 -13.38
N ALA A 543 19.49 -17.82 -13.05
CA ALA A 543 19.99 -18.93 -13.86
C ALA A 543 18.94 -20.07 -13.99
N GLU A 544 18.17 -20.34 -12.95
CA GLU A 544 17.07 -21.32 -13.01
C GLU A 544 15.87 -20.77 -13.80
N LEU A 545 15.50 -19.49 -13.66
CA LEU A 545 14.43 -18.87 -14.45
C LEU A 545 14.70 -18.93 -15.96
N LEU A 546 15.95 -18.74 -16.39
CA LEU A 546 16.36 -18.88 -17.80
C LEU A 546 16.26 -20.32 -18.34
N LYS A 547 16.15 -21.32 -17.47
CA LYS A 547 15.98 -22.74 -17.83
C LYS A 547 14.53 -23.23 -17.84
N VAL A 548 13.59 -22.45 -17.27
CA VAL A 548 12.14 -22.76 -17.30
C VAL A 548 11.69 -23.10 -18.72
N ALA A 549 10.79 -24.06 -18.91
CA ALA A 549 10.37 -24.49 -20.24
C ALA A 549 9.85 -23.31 -21.12
N PRO A 550 10.26 -23.20 -22.40
CA PRO A 550 9.86 -22.09 -23.29
C PRO A 550 8.35 -21.84 -23.35
N ALA A 551 7.54 -22.91 -23.25
CA ALA A 551 6.09 -22.81 -23.24
C ALA A 551 5.54 -21.99 -22.06
N LEU A 552 6.23 -21.92 -20.92
CA LEU A 552 5.83 -21.17 -19.73
C LEU A 552 6.36 -19.73 -19.73
N ARG A 553 7.44 -19.47 -20.49
CA ARG A 553 8.05 -18.13 -20.62
C ARG A 553 7.14 -17.08 -21.26
N THR A 554 6.07 -17.54 -21.91
CA THR A 554 5.06 -16.70 -22.55
C THR A 554 4.04 -16.12 -21.58
N THR A 555 4.05 -16.52 -20.30
CA THR A 555 3.13 -15.94 -19.30
C THR A 555 3.57 -14.53 -18.90
N ASP A 556 2.59 -13.68 -18.61
CA ASP A 556 2.84 -12.33 -18.10
C ASP A 556 3.54 -12.38 -16.72
N ALA A 557 3.19 -13.35 -15.89
CA ALA A 557 3.88 -13.66 -14.63
C ALA A 557 5.38 -13.93 -14.82
N TYR A 558 5.75 -14.85 -15.73
CA TYR A 558 7.15 -15.17 -15.98
C TYR A 558 7.94 -13.98 -16.50
N ARG A 559 7.38 -13.22 -17.45
CA ARG A 559 8.04 -12.04 -18.01
C ARG A 559 8.39 -11.02 -16.93
N PHE A 560 7.44 -10.74 -16.04
CA PHE A 560 7.68 -9.86 -14.90
C PHE A 560 8.79 -10.39 -13.98
N ASP A 561 8.64 -11.63 -13.52
CA ASP A 561 9.54 -12.21 -12.52
C ASP A 561 10.97 -12.34 -13.08
N LEU A 562 11.13 -12.64 -14.38
CA LEU A 562 12.45 -12.70 -15.02
C LEU A 562 13.15 -11.33 -15.04
N VAL A 563 12.43 -10.28 -15.45
CA VAL A 563 12.97 -8.91 -15.50
C VAL A 563 13.30 -8.42 -14.09
N ASP A 564 12.41 -8.63 -13.12
CA ASP A 564 12.60 -8.18 -11.74
C ASP A 564 13.77 -8.90 -11.04
N VAL A 565 13.93 -10.21 -11.24
CA VAL A 565 15.04 -10.98 -10.69
C VAL A 565 16.37 -10.63 -11.36
N ALA A 566 16.39 -10.41 -12.69
CA ALA A 566 17.60 -9.95 -13.39
C ALA A 566 18.01 -8.54 -12.94
N ARG A 567 17.05 -7.63 -12.79
CA ARG A 567 17.25 -6.29 -12.21
C ARG A 567 17.85 -6.40 -10.81
N GLN A 568 17.26 -7.22 -9.94
CA GLN A 568 17.77 -7.39 -8.57
C GLN A 568 19.20 -7.96 -8.54
N ALA A 569 19.55 -8.83 -9.49
CA ALA A 569 20.90 -9.37 -9.58
C ALA A 569 21.94 -8.28 -9.93
N LEU A 570 21.63 -7.36 -10.84
CA LEU A 570 22.45 -6.17 -11.11
C LEU A 570 22.47 -5.21 -9.91
N ALA A 571 21.33 -4.97 -9.26
CA ALA A 571 21.26 -4.16 -8.05
C ALA A 571 22.18 -4.73 -6.95
N ASN A 572 22.24 -6.05 -6.78
CA ASN A 572 23.18 -6.70 -5.88
C ASN A 572 24.64 -6.51 -6.33
N ARG A 573 24.96 -6.57 -7.64
CA ARG A 573 26.31 -6.30 -8.17
C ARG A 573 26.79 -4.90 -7.83
N SER A 574 25.91 -3.89 -7.86
CA SER A 574 26.28 -2.52 -7.46
C SER A 574 26.88 -2.46 -6.04
N ARG A 575 26.45 -3.36 -5.14
CA ARG A 575 26.90 -3.40 -3.74
C ARG A 575 28.24 -4.12 -3.54
N SER A 576 28.63 -4.99 -4.47
CA SER A 576 29.96 -5.61 -4.47
C SER A 576 30.98 -4.83 -5.31
N LEU A 577 30.56 -4.26 -6.44
CA LEU A 577 31.43 -3.52 -7.36
C LEU A 577 31.87 -2.16 -6.81
N LEU A 578 31.00 -1.41 -6.10
CA LEU A 578 31.38 -0.08 -5.60
C LEU A 578 32.57 -0.14 -4.61
N PRO A 579 32.64 -1.08 -3.65
CA PRO A 579 33.84 -1.30 -2.84
C PRO A 579 35.11 -1.61 -3.65
N GLU A 580 35.01 -2.40 -4.73
CA GLU A 580 36.15 -2.71 -5.62
C GLU A 580 36.66 -1.43 -6.32
N ILE A 581 35.75 -0.62 -6.88
CA ILE A 581 36.08 0.68 -7.49
C ILE A 581 36.73 1.61 -6.46
N LYS A 582 36.18 1.65 -5.24
CA LYS A 582 36.73 2.45 -4.14
C LYS A 582 38.16 2.04 -3.82
N ALA A 583 38.42 0.74 -3.69
CA ALA A 583 39.75 0.22 -3.38
C ALA A 583 40.78 0.63 -4.46
N ALA A 584 40.41 0.54 -5.74
CA ALA A 584 41.26 0.98 -6.84
C ALA A 584 41.54 2.49 -6.81
N TYR A 585 40.52 3.32 -6.53
CA TYR A 585 40.68 4.76 -6.39
C TYR A 585 41.60 5.13 -5.22
N ASP A 586 41.39 4.54 -4.04
CA ASP A 586 42.20 4.80 -2.85
C ASP A 586 43.67 4.37 -3.04
N ALA A 587 43.92 3.32 -3.83
CA ALA A 587 45.25 2.84 -4.17
C ALA A 587 45.96 3.69 -5.25
N GLY A 588 45.25 4.65 -5.87
CA GLY A 588 45.75 5.40 -7.01
C GLY A 588 45.93 4.55 -8.28
N ASP A 589 45.32 3.37 -8.35
CA ASP A 589 45.41 2.48 -9.50
C ASP A 589 44.43 2.95 -10.59
N LEU A 590 44.93 3.81 -11.47
CA LEU A 590 44.14 4.37 -12.57
C LEU A 590 43.59 3.30 -13.52
N SER A 591 44.33 2.20 -13.74
CA SER A 591 43.90 1.16 -14.67
C SER A 591 42.74 0.36 -14.07
N ALA A 592 42.88 -0.08 -12.81
CA ALA A 592 41.82 -0.79 -12.11
C ALA A 592 40.59 0.10 -11.88
N PHE A 593 40.79 1.38 -11.55
CA PHE A 593 39.70 2.34 -11.39
C PHE A 593 38.90 2.51 -12.69
N ARG A 594 39.59 2.72 -13.82
CA ARG A 594 38.94 2.85 -15.14
C ARG A 594 38.17 1.60 -15.53
N ALA A 595 38.72 0.41 -15.26
CA ALA A 595 38.04 -0.85 -15.53
C ALA A 595 36.74 -0.97 -14.71
N GLY A 596 36.80 -0.73 -13.40
CA GLY A 596 35.62 -0.77 -12.55
C GLY A 596 34.60 0.32 -12.87
N ALA A 597 35.04 1.53 -13.21
CA ALA A 597 34.16 2.61 -13.66
C ALA A 597 33.46 2.31 -14.99
N ALA A 598 34.15 1.63 -15.92
CA ALA A 598 33.57 1.18 -17.18
C ALA A 598 32.54 0.06 -16.95
N GLU A 599 32.84 -0.90 -16.07
CA GLU A 599 31.90 -1.95 -15.65
C GLU A 599 30.64 -1.34 -15.02
N TRP A 600 30.79 -0.40 -14.07
CA TRP A 600 29.67 0.29 -13.45
C TRP A 600 28.74 0.96 -14.47
N LYS A 601 29.32 1.70 -15.43
CA LYS A 601 28.56 2.36 -16.50
C LYS A 601 27.90 1.34 -17.43
N GLY A 602 28.60 0.23 -17.73
CA GLY A 602 28.09 -0.88 -18.52
C GLY A 602 26.89 -1.57 -17.87
N ASP A 603 26.97 -1.86 -16.58
CA ASP A 603 25.89 -2.45 -15.79
C ASP A 603 24.66 -1.56 -15.75
N MET A 604 24.83 -0.24 -15.58
CA MET A 604 23.70 0.70 -15.63
C MET A 604 23.06 0.77 -17.02
N ALA A 605 23.85 0.69 -18.09
CA ALA A 605 23.32 0.65 -19.45
C ALA A 605 22.60 -0.67 -19.74
N LEU A 606 23.09 -1.79 -19.21
CA LEU A 606 22.43 -3.10 -19.31
C LEU A 606 21.14 -3.13 -18.48
N LEU A 607 21.15 -2.52 -17.28
CA LEU A 607 19.98 -2.34 -16.44
C LEU A 607 18.88 -1.57 -17.20
N ASP A 608 19.19 -0.42 -17.79
CA ASP A 608 18.19 0.37 -18.53
C ASP A 608 17.58 -0.41 -19.72
N ARG A 609 18.42 -1.15 -20.48
CA ARG A 609 17.94 -2.02 -21.57
C ARG A 609 17.05 -3.15 -21.06
N LEU A 610 17.42 -3.80 -19.95
CA LEU A 610 16.61 -4.86 -19.34
C LEU A 610 15.24 -4.32 -18.94
N LEU A 611 15.21 -3.18 -18.25
CA LEU A 611 13.98 -2.54 -17.79
C LEU A 611 13.08 -2.11 -18.95
N ALA A 612 13.66 -1.72 -20.09
CA ALA A 612 12.91 -1.38 -21.30
C ALA A 612 12.07 -2.53 -21.86
N THR A 613 12.32 -3.79 -21.46
CA THR A 613 11.66 -4.99 -22.02
C THR A 613 10.27 -5.28 -21.45
N ASP A 614 9.83 -4.51 -20.43
CA ASP A 614 8.53 -4.66 -19.79
C ASP A 614 7.93 -3.32 -19.34
N THR A 615 6.67 -3.07 -19.70
CA THR A 615 5.93 -1.82 -19.42
C THR A 615 5.96 -1.40 -17.96
N ARG A 616 6.03 -2.34 -17.01
CA ARG A 616 6.01 -2.05 -15.56
C ARG A 616 7.29 -1.39 -15.06
N PHE A 617 8.33 -1.34 -15.88
CA PHE A 617 9.62 -0.74 -15.57
C PHE A 617 9.94 0.44 -16.50
N LEU A 618 8.93 1.09 -17.07
CA LEU A 618 9.10 2.26 -17.93
C LEU A 618 8.72 3.56 -17.18
N LEU A 619 9.53 4.61 -17.33
CA LEU A 619 9.19 5.94 -16.83
C LEU A 619 8.08 6.63 -17.66
N GLY A 620 7.96 6.31 -18.95
CA GLY A 620 7.03 6.98 -19.86
C GLY A 620 5.57 6.95 -19.39
N PRO A 621 4.98 5.78 -19.05
CA PRO A 621 3.60 5.70 -18.58
C PRO A 621 3.33 6.56 -17.34
N TRP A 622 4.27 6.61 -16.40
CA TRP A 622 4.17 7.44 -15.19
C TRP A 622 4.04 8.94 -15.51
N LEU A 623 4.83 9.44 -16.46
CA LEU A 623 4.80 10.85 -16.85
C LEU A 623 3.61 11.19 -17.75
N GLU A 624 3.20 10.28 -18.64
CA GLU A 624 2.00 10.48 -19.47
C GLU A 624 0.73 10.47 -18.62
N ASP A 625 0.64 9.61 -17.59
CA ASP A 625 -0.44 9.65 -16.60
C ASP A 625 -0.51 11.04 -15.95
N ALA A 626 0.61 11.56 -15.44
CA ALA A 626 0.64 12.91 -14.85
C ALA A 626 0.19 14.01 -15.82
N ARG A 627 0.73 14.01 -17.04
CA ARG A 627 0.36 14.99 -18.07
C ARG A 627 -1.10 14.84 -18.54
N SER A 628 -1.74 13.69 -18.37
CA SER A 628 -3.13 13.47 -18.77
C SER A 628 -4.15 14.28 -17.95
N TRP A 629 -3.77 14.71 -16.74
CA TRP A 629 -4.62 15.50 -15.85
C TRP A 629 -4.58 17.02 -16.14
N GLY A 630 -3.58 17.48 -16.89
CA GLY A 630 -3.49 18.88 -17.34
C GLY A 630 -4.29 19.14 -18.62
N ARG A 631 -5.02 20.26 -18.69
CA ARG A 631 -5.71 20.70 -19.92
C ARG A 631 -4.93 21.78 -20.65
N THR A 632 -4.20 22.61 -19.91
CA THR A 632 -3.27 23.59 -20.46
C THR A 632 -1.83 23.07 -20.38
N ALA A 633 -0.92 23.64 -21.17
CA ALA A 633 0.50 23.28 -21.10
C ALA A 633 1.05 23.46 -19.67
N ALA A 634 0.75 24.59 -19.03
CA ALA A 634 1.20 24.88 -17.67
C ALA A 634 0.74 23.82 -16.65
N GLU A 635 -0.53 23.38 -16.71
CA GLU A 635 -1.01 22.33 -15.81
C GLU A 635 -0.35 20.98 -16.06
N LYS A 636 -0.07 20.63 -17.32
CA LYS A 636 0.66 19.40 -17.67
C LYS A 636 2.09 19.45 -17.15
N ASP A 637 2.74 20.60 -17.30
CA ASP A 637 4.12 20.81 -16.89
C ASP A 637 4.25 20.79 -15.36
N THR A 638 3.29 21.37 -14.63
CA THR A 638 3.24 21.26 -13.16
C THR A 638 2.99 19.82 -12.69
N ALA A 639 2.06 19.09 -13.32
CA ALA A 639 1.80 17.70 -12.96
C ALA A 639 3.01 16.79 -13.26
N GLU A 640 3.68 17.00 -14.40
CA GLU A 640 4.91 16.27 -14.72
C GLU A 640 6.04 16.61 -13.73
N PHE A 641 6.22 17.88 -13.36
CA PHE A 641 7.21 18.28 -12.35
C PHE A 641 6.94 17.58 -11.01
N ASP A 642 5.69 17.56 -10.54
CA ASP A 642 5.26 16.86 -9.32
C ASP A 642 5.58 15.36 -9.40
N ALA A 643 5.28 14.73 -10.54
CA ALA A 643 5.54 13.31 -10.79
C ALA A 643 7.03 12.97 -10.92
N ARG A 644 7.86 13.89 -11.45
CA ARG A 644 9.32 13.72 -11.51
C ARG A 644 9.98 13.96 -10.15
N SER A 645 9.55 14.99 -9.44
CA SER A 645 10.15 15.39 -8.17
C SER A 645 9.96 14.31 -7.13
N ILE A 646 8.77 13.71 -7.01
CA ILE A 646 8.51 12.69 -5.99
C ILE A 646 9.49 11.51 -6.08
N LEU A 647 9.89 11.11 -7.30
CA LEU A 647 10.82 9.99 -7.55
C LEU A 647 12.30 10.33 -7.29
N THR A 648 12.65 11.62 -7.24
CA THR A 648 14.04 12.09 -7.30
C THR A 648 14.39 12.99 -6.11
N THR A 649 14.29 14.31 -6.25
CA THR A 649 14.62 15.27 -5.18
C THR A 649 13.60 15.25 -4.05
N TRP A 650 12.43 14.65 -4.29
CA TRP A 650 11.22 14.66 -3.47
C TRP A 650 10.61 16.06 -3.31
N GLY A 651 11.43 17.08 -3.06
CA GLY A 651 10.98 18.40 -2.67
C GLY A 651 11.89 19.53 -3.10
N HIS A 652 11.72 20.65 -2.40
CA HIS A 652 12.70 21.74 -2.38
C HIS A 652 14.04 21.26 -1.82
N ARG A 653 15.09 22.07 -2.02
CA ARG A 653 16.44 21.77 -1.53
C ARG A 653 16.48 21.46 -0.03
N SER A 654 15.70 22.17 0.78
CA SER A 654 15.61 21.94 2.22
C SER A 654 15.15 20.52 2.53
N GLY A 655 14.14 20.00 1.83
CA GLY A 655 13.67 18.62 2.02
C GLY A 655 14.57 17.57 1.38
N SER A 656 15.08 17.85 0.19
CA SER A 656 15.97 16.94 -0.55
C SER A 656 17.31 16.72 0.16
N ASP A 657 18.02 17.80 0.50
CA ASP A 657 19.38 17.74 1.00
C ASP A 657 19.41 17.62 2.54
N SER A 658 18.91 18.66 3.24
CA SER A 658 18.94 18.73 4.71
C SER A 658 17.92 17.82 5.37
N GLY A 659 16.73 17.71 4.77
CA GLY A 659 15.66 16.82 5.21
C GLY A 659 15.93 15.36 4.88
N GLY A 660 16.80 15.08 3.91
CA GLY A 660 17.23 13.73 3.57
C GLY A 660 16.28 12.95 2.66
N LEU A 661 15.30 13.62 2.02
CA LEU A 661 14.31 12.96 1.17
C LEU A 661 14.79 12.69 -0.28
N ARG A 662 15.97 13.16 -0.67
CA ARG A 662 16.56 12.82 -1.98
C ARG A 662 16.57 11.30 -2.18
N ASP A 663 16.20 10.87 -3.37
CA ASP A 663 16.11 9.48 -3.79
C ASP A 663 15.23 8.61 -2.87
N TYR A 664 14.40 9.20 -2.00
CA TYR A 664 13.56 8.41 -1.08
C TYR A 664 12.61 7.50 -1.83
N ALA A 665 12.07 7.94 -2.96
CA ALA A 665 11.18 7.16 -3.80
C ALA A 665 11.85 6.65 -5.08
N ASN A 666 13.14 6.33 -5.00
CA ASN A 666 13.90 5.87 -6.16
C ASN A 666 13.24 4.66 -6.85
N ARG A 667 13.34 4.62 -8.18
CA ARG A 667 12.79 3.56 -9.03
C ARG A 667 13.82 3.11 -10.05
N GLU A 668 14.02 1.82 -10.22
CA GLU A 668 14.77 1.32 -11.38
C GLU A 668 13.82 1.19 -12.57
N TRP A 669 13.61 2.30 -13.27
CA TRP A 669 12.81 2.37 -14.51
C TRP A 669 13.67 2.81 -15.69
N SER A 670 13.45 2.22 -16.86
CA SER A 670 14.07 2.66 -18.11
C SER A 670 13.67 4.11 -18.39
N GLY A 671 14.65 4.90 -18.83
CA GLY A 671 14.55 6.36 -18.93
C GLY A 671 15.05 7.06 -17.67
N LEU A 672 14.59 6.65 -16.48
CA LEU A 672 15.11 7.20 -15.22
C LEU A 672 16.54 6.72 -14.93
N VAL A 673 16.83 5.44 -15.20
CA VAL A 673 18.17 4.86 -15.05
C VAL A 673 19.18 5.54 -15.96
N CYS A 674 18.92 5.63 -17.26
CA CYS A 674 19.87 6.23 -18.19
C CYS A 674 19.99 7.76 -18.06
N ASP A 675 18.89 8.52 -17.92
CA ASP A 675 18.94 9.98 -17.98
C ASP A 675 19.23 10.67 -16.65
N PHE A 676 18.89 10.02 -15.53
CA PHE A 676 19.07 10.59 -14.19
C PHE A 676 20.20 9.89 -13.45
N TYR A 677 20.06 8.59 -13.15
CA TYR A 677 21.03 7.88 -12.31
C TYR A 677 22.40 7.71 -13.00
N ALA A 678 22.44 7.23 -14.24
CA ALA A 678 23.70 6.99 -14.95
C ALA A 678 24.43 8.30 -15.25
N LYS A 679 23.69 9.39 -15.51
CA LYS A 679 24.25 10.73 -15.64
C LYS A 679 24.95 11.20 -14.36
N ARG A 680 24.34 10.97 -13.18
CA ARG A 680 24.98 11.30 -11.90
C ARG A 680 26.28 10.51 -11.71
N TRP A 681 26.23 9.18 -11.85
CA TRP A 681 27.40 8.33 -11.66
C TRP A 681 28.52 8.62 -12.66
N THR A 682 28.19 8.88 -13.92
CA THR A 682 29.17 9.28 -14.94
C THR A 682 29.85 10.58 -14.56
N THR A 683 29.08 11.60 -14.17
CA THR A 683 29.62 12.90 -13.70
C THR A 683 30.61 12.72 -12.56
N TYR A 684 30.29 11.86 -11.59
CA TYR A 684 31.15 11.59 -10.45
C TYR A 684 32.41 10.80 -10.83
N LEU A 685 32.27 9.66 -11.51
CA LEU A 685 33.39 8.79 -11.87
C LEU A 685 34.39 9.49 -12.80
N ASP A 686 33.93 10.33 -13.73
CA ASP A 686 34.81 11.11 -14.62
C ASP A 686 35.59 12.19 -13.84
N SER A 687 34.98 12.76 -12.79
CA SER A 687 35.66 13.70 -11.90
C SER A 687 36.76 13.02 -11.08
N LEU A 688 36.54 11.76 -10.68
CA LEU A 688 37.52 10.95 -9.97
C LEU A 688 38.66 10.50 -10.90
N ASP A 689 38.37 10.12 -12.15
CA ASP A 689 39.40 9.85 -13.16
C ASP A 689 40.33 11.06 -13.34
N THR A 690 39.72 12.23 -13.53
CA THR A 690 40.45 13.50 -13.65
C THR A 690 41.30 13.78 -12.42
N ALA A 691 40.78 13.51 -11.22
CA ALA A 691 41.51 13.66 -9.97
C ALA A 691 42.75 12.76 -9.90
N LEU A 692 42.63 11.49 -10.30
CA LEU A 692 43.75 10.55 -10.36
C LEU A 692 44.81 10.97 -11.38
N VAL A 693 44.40 11.46 -12.55
CA VAL A 693 45.33 11.89 -13.61
C VAL A 693 46.07 13.18 -13.22
N THR A 694 45.38 14.13 -12.59
CA THR A 694 45.91 15.47 -12.34
C THR A 694 46.50 15.67 -10.95
N GLY A 695 46.24 14.75 -10.01
CA GLY A 695 46.60 14.89 -8.60
C GLY A 695 45.82 15.97 -7.86
N ARG A 696 44.73 16.49 -8.43
CA ARG A 696 43.86 17.52 -7.82
C ARG A 696 42.59 16.89 -7.26
N PRO A 697 41.99 17.44 -6.19
CA PRO A 697 40.72 16.92 -5.69
C PRO A 697 39.60 17.02 -6.74
N PRO A 698 38.63 16.08 -6.75
CA PRO A 698 37.50 16.12 -7.68
C PRO A 698 36.65 17.37 -7.45
N ALA A 699 36.08 17.92 -8.52
CA ALA A 699 35.21 19.09 -8.45
C ALA A 699 33.95 18.80 -7.62
N ALA A 700 33.54 19.75 -6.77
CA ALA A 700 32.29 19.65 -6.06
C ALA A 700 31.12 19.75 -7.04
N VAL A 701 30.15 18.83 -6.92
CA VAL A 701 28.93 18.81 -7.73
C VAL A 701 27.78 19.29 -6.86
N ASP A 702 27.07 20.33 -7.30
CA ASP A 702 25.78 20.68 -6.74
C ASP A 702 24.72 19.71 -7.26
N TRP A 703 24.59 18.59 -6.55
CA TRP A 703 23.71 17.51 -6.95
C TRP A 703 22.25 17.92 -7.05
N PHE A 704 21.70 18.68 -6.10
CA PHE A 704 20.31 19.12 -6.17
C PHE A 704 20.06 20.00 -7.39
N ALA A 705 20.99 20.89 -7.76
CA ALA A 705 20.82 21.70 -8.96
C ALA A 705 20.75 20.83 -10.23
N LEU A 706 21.62 19.83 -10.34
CA LEU A 706 21.62 18.87 -11.45
C LEU A 706 20.33 18.05 -11.49
N GLU A 707 19.88 17.55 -10.34
CA GLU A 707 18.71 16.70 -10.19
C GLU A 707 17.40 17.47 -10.43
N ASN A 708 17.26 18.65 -9.83
CA ASN A 708 16.10 19.50 -10.03
C ASN A 708 16.00 20.04 -11.46
N ALA A 709 17.14 20.26 -12.14
CA ALA A 709 17.13 20.58 -13.55
C ALA A 709 16.53 19.44 -14.40
N TRP A 710 16.71 18.16 -14.00
CA TRP A 710 16.04 17.04 -14.66
C TRP A 710 14.53 17.05 -14.41
N ASN A 711 14.08 17.42 -13.20
CA ASN A 711 12.64 17.54 -12.88
C ASN A 711 11.91 18.60 -13.71
N GLN A 712 12.64 19.60 -14.20
CA GLN A 712 12.09 20.70 -15.01
C GLN A 712 12.08 20.38 -16.52
N ARG A 713 12.53 19.19 -16.93
CA ARG A 713 12.53 18.78 -18.34
C ARG A 713 11.18 18.20 -18.75
N HIS A 714 10.95 18.16 -20.06
CA HIS A 714 9.73 17.63 -20.70
C HIS A 714 10.07 16.62 -21.81
N ASP A 715 11.19 15.89 -21.67
CA ASP A 715 11.55 14.84 -22.62
C ASP A 715 10.51 13.72 -22.61
N ARG A 716 10.28 13.14 -23.78
CA ARG A 716 9.38 11.99 -23.92
C ARG A 716 10.15 10.70 -23.71
N TYR A 717 9.54 9.79 -22.96
CA TYR A 717 10.06 8.44 -22.73
C TYR A 717 9.12 7.41 -23.37
N PRO A 718 9.65 6.23 -23.77
CA PRO A 718 8.81 5.15 -24.31
C PRO A 718 7.71 4.72 -23.34
N VAL A 719 6.50 4.51 -23.87
CA VAL A 719 5.35 3.95 -23.14
C VAL A 719 5.11 2.47 -23.44
N GLU A 720 5.74 1.97 -24.50
CA GLU A 720 5.70 0.57 -24.91
C GLU A 720 7.07 -0.08 -24.70
N PRO A 721 7.11 -1.38 -24.34
CA PRO A 721 8.36 -2.08 -24.11
C PRO A 721 9.10 -2.37 -25.42
N SER A 722 10.42 -2.52 -25.34
CA SER A 722 11.30 -2.87 -26.44
C SER A 722 12.38 -3.85 -26.02
N GLY A 723 12.83 -4.70 -26.95
CA GLY A 723 13.82 -5.76 -26.68
C GLY A 723 13.19 -7.11 -26.28
N ASP A 724 14.05 -8.09 -26.01
CA ASP A 724 13.66 -9.43 -25.55
C ASP A 724 14.09 -9.63 -24.10
N PRO A 725 13.14 -9.77 -23.15
CA PRO A 725 13.46 -9.95 -21.74
C PRO A 725 14.32 -11.20 -21.48
N VAL A 726 14.19 -12.26 -22.28
CA VAL A 726 14.97 -13.50 -22.08
C VAL A 726 16.41 -13.32 -22.51
N ALA A 727 16.63 -12.72 -23.69
CA ALA A 727 17.96 -12.46 -24.19
C ALA A 727 18.72 -11.48 -23.28
N THR A 728 18.08 -10.38 -22.88
CA THR A 728 18.73 -9.38 -22.02
C THR A 728 18.96 -9.91 -20.59
N ALA A 729 18.06 -10.75 -20.05
CA ALA A 729 18.31 -11.41 -18.77
C ALA A 729 19.47 -12.42 -18.82
N ALA A 730 19.70 -13.06 -19.98
CA ALA A 730 20.89 -13.89 -20.19
C ALA A 730 22.17 -13.04 -20.25
N GLU A 731 22.16 -11.90 -20.95
CA GLU A 731 23.27 -10.92 -20.92
C GLU A 731 23.60 -10.49 -19.48
N VAL A 732 22.57 -10.26 -18.65
CA VAL A 732 22.76 -9.95 -17.23
C VAL A 732 23.46 -11.09 -16.49
N LEU A 733 23.01 -12.33 -16.67
CA LEU A 733 23.64 -13.47 -16.00
C LEU A 733 25.11 -13.63 -16.41
N ASP A 734 25.42 -13.41 -17.69
CA ASP A 734 26.78 -13.52 -18.24
C ASP A 734 27.71 -12.38 -17.77
N ALA A 735 27.15 -11.20 -17.50
CA ALA A 735 27.90 -10.07 -16.95
C ALA A 735 28.24 -10.22 -15.46
N LEU A 736 27.48 -11.05 -14.72
CA LEU A 736 27.69 -11.22 -13.29
C LEU A 736 28.85 -12.18 -12.99
N PRO A 737 29.75 -11.85 -12.04
CA PRO A 737 30.81 -12.77 -11.65
C PRO A 737 30.21 -14.05 -11.03
N ALA A 738 30.86 -15.19 -11.30
CA ALA A 738 30.55 -16.42 -10.59
C ALA A 738 30.83 -16.24 -9.09
N ALA A 739 29.98 -16.83 -8.23
CA ALA A 739 30.20 -16.75 -6.79
C ALA A 739 31.57 -17.33 -6.42
N VAL A 740 32.37 -16.55 -5.70
CA VAL A 740 33.54 -17.06 -5.00
C VAL A 740 33.01 -17.88 -3.81
N PRO A 741 33.36 -19.16 -3.66
CA PRO A 741 32.94 -19.94 -2.51
C PRO A 741 33.36 -19.24 -1.21
N SER A 742 32.40 -18.80 -0.41
CA SER A 742 32.67 -18.26 0.92
C SER A 742 33.35 -19.36 1.76
N ALA A 743 34.56 -19.10 2.24
CA ALA A 743 35.14 -19.86 3.33
C ALA A 743 34.22 -19.70 4.53
N ALA A 744 33.58 -20.78 4.96
CA ALA A 744 32.63 -20.80 6.06
C ALA A 744 33.16 -20.03 7.27
N SER A 745 32.50 -18.93 7.63
CA SER A 745 32.78 -18.22 8.86
C SER A 745 32.35 -19.08 10.04
N SER A 746 33.31 -19.78 10.64
CA SER A 746 33.19 -20.34 11.97
C SER A 746 33.13 -19.18 12.99
N SER A 747 31.94 -18.62 13.22
CA SER A 747 31.68 -17.83 14.42
C SER A 747 30.82 -18.66 15.34
N GLY A 748 31.47 -19.18 16.39
CA GLY A 748 30.89 -20.11 17.33
C GLY A 748 29.76 -19.52 18.15
N ARG A 749 28.83 -20.40 18.51
CA ARG A 749 27.96 -20.21 19.66
C ARG A 749 28.84 -20.04 20.90
N ALA A 750 28.77 -18.87 21.54
CA ALA A 750 29.04 -18.73 22.96
C ALA A 750 27.71 -18.39 23.64
N ARG A 751 27.55 -18.95 24.83
CA ARG A 751 26.31 -19.20 25.57
C ARG A 751 25.52 -17.96 25.98
#